data_AF-A0A4U0VAV2-F1
#
_entry.id   AF-A0A4U0VAV2-F1
#
_cell.length_a   1.000
_cell.length_b   1.000
_cell.length_c   1.000
_cell.angle_alpha   90.00
_cell.angle_beta   90.00
_cell.angle_gamma   90.00
#
_symmetry.space_group_name_H-M   'P 1'
#
loop_
_entity.id
_entity.type
_entity.pdbx_description
1 polymer ?
#
loop_
_entity_poly.entity_id
_entity_poly.type
_entity_poly.pdbx_seq_one_letter_code
_entity_poly.pdbx_strand_id
1 'polypeptide(L)'
;MATTPPRTLPASWYTSRPLYQLERRAVFLKSWYLLGPIIKFTSGTSVDYEFAGVHLTVNATPPADPNDQNHTPRITVLDSTTGVPIRHHTTSTGLLFTTISPLAPPFHTFFPGLEATLSTVDFTARPHRRSIAYEGHFNWKTMIDGYQECLHCQYTHPAFSLLYPPTFYAVKNHHNWCQHYADAARPDDGLFLYFLPNCTLNVYGGGMSLFRVCPTEEPGRTRMEFDYYNVVEREEFEEYYRFVRQVADEDFELCETVQGNLESGVYAEGVLNSVKENGVACESSSNVSLGWKAAQGLIILVQVASLDISSPALHLPSMDTLLILASERILVPLLAVTSAALVAYVALQLPGWTRHVSQRLLSSLPKSKAAAKEAALEESQPIFVTKELDFPYDWWTSRKLFELEKRAVMSKTWLHVCHSSLFKKAGDYRAFHIADFSFFVVLGKDGRLRKLIKAPKFEDNQGFSRSENNLFEIRTFIDSSGFLYANFDIYGSDGLTIRVGVPIRARLTLVESWSLEANFNWKFAVPSGAFRVSSLMYLNKFAELLTEASGLFESWRWPTEFELSPLTRLMRSSSGEHWLTVTVIPVSELKSTIQCSVYCSRLDPKAALQVTAVKQEVDESVKKLEMSFAAVSISGEIPDAASQEPLLAEIKAHSRLERLMGGEVHPASRMRDTSQACKVADDLCRELEVAADEKAPALSGLDGLAW
;
A
#
# COMPACT_ATOMS: atom_id res chain seq x y z
N MET A 1 -2.30 23.56 -26.22
CA MET A 1 -2.19 22.17 -25.73
C MET A 1 -2.54 22.22 -24.25
N ALA A 2 -3.50 21.42 -23.78
CA ALA A 2 -3.84 21.41 -22.35
C ALA A 2 -2.64 20.82 -21.59
N THR A 3 -2.10 21.56 -20.62
CA THR A 3 -1.01 21.10 -19.77
C THR A 3 -1.54 20.02 -18.84
N THR A 4 -0.94 18.83 -18.90
CA THR A 4 -1.23 17.73 -17.96
C THR A 4 -0.93 18.22 -16.54
N PRO A 5 -1.81 17.97 -15.56
CA PRO A 5 -1.56 18.43 -14.19
C PRO A 5 -0.34 17.68 -13.61
N PRO A 6 0.41 18.31 -12.68
CA PRO A 6 1.53 17.67 -12.01
C PRO A 6 1.06 16.41 -11.27
N ARG A 7 1.96 15.44 -11.12
CA ARG A 7 1.71 14.17 -10.41
C ARG A 7 2.77 13.94 -9.35
N THR A 8 2.43 13.17 -8.32
CA THR A 8 3.39 12.65 -7.34
C THR A 8 4.45 11.78 -8.01
N LEU A 9 5.54 11.47 -7.30
CA LEU A 9 6.43 10.40 -7.73
C LEU A 9 5.67 9.06 -7.83
N PRO A 10 6.09 8.15 -8.72
CA PRO A 10 5.58 6.78 -8.73
C PRO A 10 5.79 6.09 -7.38
N ALA A 11 4.84 5.24 -6.97
CA ALA A 11 4.85 4.54 -5.68
C ALA A 11 6.15 3.77 -5.41
N SER A 12 6.81 3.27 -6.46
CA SER A 12 8.12 2.61 -6.35
C SER A 12 9.20 3.49 -5.74
N TRP A 13 9.15 4.83 -5.87
CA TRP A 13 10.09 5.73 -5.19
C TRP A 13 9.94 5.73 -3.66
N TYR A 14 8.79 5.34 -3.15
CA TYR A 14 8.51 5.27 -1.70
C TYR A 14 8.75 3.89 -1.11
N THR A 15 8.81 2.84 -1.94
CA THR A 15 8.84 1.44 -1.48
C THR A 15 10.06 0.65 -1.98
N SER A 16 10.66 1.03 -3.10
CA SER A 16 11.78 0.30 -3.72
C SER A 16 13.09 0.52 -2.98
N ARG A 17 13.68 -0.57 -2.48
CA ARG A 17 15.00 -0.56 -1.85
C ARG A 17 16.13 -0.13 -2.81
N PRO A 18 16.20 -0.60 -4.07
CA PRO A 18 17.20 -0.12 -5.02
C PRO A 18 17.15 1.39 -5.28
N LEU A 19 15.96 1.95 -5.53
CA LEU A 19 15.80 3.40 -5.71
C LEU A 19 16.21 4.16 -4.44
N TYR A 20 15.84 3.63 -3.28
CA TYR A 20 16.22 4.22 -2.01
C TYR A 20 17.75 4.27 -1.79
N GLN A 21 18.48 3.21 -2.15
CA GLN A 21 19.96 3.25 -2.10
C GLN A 21 20.54 4.26 -3.09
N LEU A 22 19.90 4.44 -4.25
CA LEU A 22 20.27 5.50 -5.19
C LEU A 22 20.04 6.89 -4.57
N GLU A 23 18.92 7.13 -3.90
CA GLU A 23 18.63 8.39 -3.19
C GLU A 23 19.70 8.68 -2.13
N ARG A 24 20.08 7.68 -1.32
CA ARG A 24 21.14 7.83 -0.31
C ARG A 24 22.43 8.37 -0.93
N ARG A 25 22.87 7.82 -2.07
CA ARG A 25 24.11 8.26 -2.74
C ARG A 25 23.97 9.56 -3.52
N ALA A 26 22.84 9.76 -4.20
CA ALA A 26 22.65 10.87 -5.13
C ALA A 26 22.18 12.15 -4.43
N VAL A 27 21.40 12.02 -3.35
CA VAL A 27 20.77 13.12 -2.61
C VAL A 27 21.49 13.31 -1.28
N PHE A 28 21.43 12.33 -0.38
CA PHE A 28 21.90 12.52 1.00
C PHE A 28 23.41 12.79 1.08
N LEU A 29 24.25 12.06 0.33
CA LEU A 29 25.71 12.33 0.30
C LEU A 29 26.11 13.67 -0.34
N LYS A 30 25.19 14.38 -1.00
CA LYS A 30 25.49 15.65 -1.69
C LYS A 30 24.74 16.85 -1.09
N SER A 31 24.20 16.69 0.11
CA SER A 31 23.33 17.68 0.74
C SER A 31 23.92 18.33 2.00
N TRP A 32 23.26 19.41 2.42
CA TRP A 32 23.47 20.09 3.68
C TRP A 32 22.32 19.81 4.65
N TYR A 33 22.64 19.72 5.94
CA TYR A 33 21.72 19.35 7.02
C TYR A 33 21.72 20.42 8.11
N LEU A 34 20.53 20.84 8.54
CA LEU A 34 20.38 21.74 9.67
C LEU A 34 20.46 20.96 10.99
N LEU A 35 21.45 21.31 11.82
CA LEU A 35 21.63 20.74 13.15
C LEU A 35 20.79 21.47 14.20
N GLY A 36 20.57 22.77 13.98
CA GLY A 36 19.75 23.64 14.83
C GLY A 36 20.46 24.97 15.14
N PRO A 37 19.87 25.81 16.01
CA PRO A 37 20.49 27.02 16.50
C PRO A 37 21.76 26.74 17.31
N ILE A 38 22.78 27.59 17.18
CA ILE A 38 24.09 27.45 17.81
C ILE A 38 24.00 27.39 19.35
N ILE A 39 23.00 28.06 19.91
CA ILE A 39 22.67 28.06 21.35
C ILE A 39 22.25 26.69 21.90
N LYS A 40 21.93 25.71 21.04
CA LYS A 40 21.69 24.32 21.45
C LYS A 40 22.96 23.66 21.98
N PHE A 41 24.13 24.08 21.49
CA PHE A 41 25.40 23.43 21.75
C PHE A 41 26.12 24.13 22.90
N THR A 42 26.09 23.52 24.09
CA THR A 42 26.74 24.08 25.28
C THR A 42 28.19 23.61 25.40
N SER A 43 29.08 24.50 25.84
CA SER A 43 30.50 24.18 25.97
C SER A 43 30.73 23.00 26.91
N GLY A 44 31.51 22.01 26.47
CA GLY A 44 31.76 20.78 27.25
C GLY A 44 30.70 19.69 27.08
N THR A 45 29.69 19.90 26.24
CA THR A 45 28.75 18.86 25.81
C THR A 45 28.96 18.49 24.35
N SER A 46 28.75 17.21 24.06
CA SER A 46 28.75 16.65 22.70
C SER A 46 27.33 16.25 22.34
N VAL A 47 26.92 16.54 21.10
CA VAL A 47 25.61 16.13 20.58
C VAL A 47 25.84 15.29 19.33
N ASP A 48 25.30 14.08 19.34
CA ASP A 48 25.44 13.14 18.24
C ASP A 48 24.24 13.21 17.28
N TYR A 49 24.52 13.03 15.99
CA TYR A 49 23.55 12.95 14.92
C TYR A 49 23.87 11.76 14.02
N GLU A 50 22.86 11.28 13.31
CA GLU A 50 23.03 10.28 12.26
C GLU A 50 22.21 10.69 11.04
N PHE A 51 22.87 10.76 9.88
CA PHE A 51 22.23 11.06 8.61
C PHE A 51 22.62 10.02 7.56
N ALA A 52 21.62 9.26 7.08
CA ALA A 52 21.76 8.27 6.01
C ALA A 52 22.89 7.23 6.26
N GLY A 53 23.10 6.85 7.51
CA GLY A 53 24.11 5.90 8.00
C GLY A 53 25.44 6.54 8.43
N VAL A 54 25.58 7.86 8.34
CA VAL A 54 26.80 8.57 8.77
C VAL A 54 26.58 9.20 10.13
N HIS A 55 27.39 8.80 11.11
CA HIS A 55 27.37 9.33 12.47
C HIS A 55 28.28 10.54 12.61
N LEU A 56 27.76 11.60 13.24
CA LEU A 56 28.45 12.87 13.45
C LEU A 56 28.38 13.25 14.92
N THR A 57 29.46 13.83 15.43
CA THR A 57 29.50 14.41 16.77
C THR A 57 29.77 15.92 16.67
N VAL A 58 28.92 16.72 17.29
CA VAL A 58 29.05 18.17 17.37
C VAL A 58 29.56 18.55 18.74
N ASN A 59 30.72 19.20 18.78
CA ASN A 59 31.34 19.70 20.01
C ASN A 59 31.35 21.22 20.01
N ALA A 60 31.00 21.80 21.17
CA ALA A 60 31.15 23.21 21.44
C ALA A 60 32.31 23.46 22.41
N THR A 61 33.19 24.38 22.04
CA THR A 61 34.27 24.90 22.89
C THR A 61 34.03 26.37 23.20
N PRO A 62 34.61 26.89 24.31
CA PRO A 62 34.49 28.29 24.67
C PRO A 62 34.93 29.25 23.54
N PRO A 63 34.44 30.50 23.53
CA PRO A 63 34.77 31.48 22.49
C PRO A 63 36.28 31.68 22.34
N ALA A 64 36.75 31.93 21.12
CA ALA A 64 38.15 32.19 20.86
C ALA A 64 38.62 33.55 21.42
N ASP A 65 37.70 34.52 21.52
CA ASP A 65 37.94 35.83 22.14
C ASP A 65 37.15 35.94 23.46
N PRO A 66 37.82 36.09 24.61
CA PRO A 66 37.16 36.30 25.90
C PRO A 66 36.33 37.60 25.98
N ASN A 67 36.49 38.52 25.03
CA ASN A 67 35.73 39.78 24.94
C ASN A 67 34.55 39.73 23.96
N ASP A 68 34.26 38.59 23.33
CA ASP A 68 33.06 38.44 22.51
C ASP A 68 31.79 38.56 23.37
N GLN A 69 31.10 39.69 23.27
CA GLN A 69 29.89 39.99 24.06
C GLN A 69 28.78 38.96 23.82
N ASN A 70 28.78 38.28 22.67
CA ASN A 70 27.77 37.27 22.32
C ASN A 70 28.08 35.86 22.85
N HIS A 71 29.25 35.63 23.46
CA HIS A 71 29.68 34.34 24.01
C HIS A 71 29.49 33.16 23.03
N THR A 72 29.67 33.40 21.73
CA THR A 72 29.33 32.43 20.69
C THR A 72 30.27 31.22 20.77
N PRO A 73 29.77 29.98 21.00
CA PRO A 73 30.65 28.84 21.15
C PRO A 73 31.35 28.53 19.82
N ARG A 74 32.62 28.16 19.89
CA ARG A 74 33.34 27.63 18.72
C ARG A 74 32.89 26.19 18.49
N ILE A 75 32.26 25.96 17.34
CA ILE A 75 31.72 24.65 16.95
C ILE A 75 32.75 23.87 16.14
N THR A 76 32.84 22.58 16.43
CA THR A 76 33.51 21.59 15.58
C THR A 76 32.57 20.42 15.33
N VAL A 77 32.40 20.04 14.07
CA VAL A 77 31.65 18.85 13.67
C VAL A 77 32.64 17.79 13.23
N LEU A 78 32.56 16.60 13.80
CA LEU A 78 33.46 15.48 13.53
C LEU A 78 32.64 14.28 13.05
N ASP A 79 33.20 13.50 12.14
CA ASP A 79 32.74 12.15 11.88
C ASP A 79 32.97 11.29 13.13
N SER A 80 31.92 10.67 13.68
CA SER A 80 32.03 9.93 14.94
C SER A 80 32.86 8.66 14.81
N THR A 81 32.97 8.09 13.60
CA THR A 81 33.71 6.85 13.35
C THR A 81 35.20 7.12 13.09
N THR A 82 35.51 8.16 12.31
CA THR A 82 36.89 8.46 11.88
C THR A 82 37.55 9.58 12.69
N GLY A 83 36.77 10.40 13.40
CA GLY A 83 37.25 11.60 14.10
C GLY A 83 37.65 12.75 13.17
N VAL A 84 37.39 12.64 11.86
CA VAL A 84 37.78 13.63 10.87
C VAL A 84 36.83 14.83 10.91
N PRO A 85 37.34 16.08 10.86
CA PRO A 85 36.49 17.26 10.78
C PRO A 85 35.63 17.30 9.53
N ILE A 86 34.37 17.66 9.72
CA ILE A 86 33.37 17.78 8.67
C ILE A 86 33.04 19.25 8.43
N ARG A 87 32.81 19.56 7.15
CA ARG A 87 32.48 20.92 6.71
C ARG A 87 31.12 21.33 7.26
N HIS A 88 31.09 22.46 7.95
CA HIS A 88 29.90 23.09 8.52
C HIS A 88 29.86 24.58 8.18
N HIS A 89 28.68 25.19 8.30
CA HIS A 89 28.43 26.60 8.05
C HIS A 89 27.49 27.15 9.13
N THR A 90 27.88 28.25 9.77
CA THR A 90 27.04 28.96 10.73
C THR A 90 26.55 30.24 10.08
N THR A 91 25.24 30.39 9.99
CA THR A 91 24.60 31.61 9.46
C THR A 91 24.72 32.78 10.45
N SER A 92 24.60 34.01 9.95
CA SER A 92 24.66 35.21 10.81
C SER A 92 23.54 35.28 11.85
N THR A 93 22.45 34.55 11.65
CA THR A 93 21.32 34.46 12.59
C THR A 93 21.41 33.26 13.54
N GLY A 94 22.53 32.54 13.51
CA GLY A 94 22.86 31.52 14.51
C GLY A 94 22.41 30.11 14.16
N LEU A 95 21.94 29.80 12.94
CA LEU A 95 21.68 28.42 12.52
C LEU A 95 22.97 27.72 12.07
N LEU A 96 23.19 26.50 12.55
CA LEU A 96 24.33 25.64 12.21
C LEU A 96 23.92 24.56 11.21
N PHE A 97 24.60 24.52 10.07
CA PHE A 97 24.44 23.49 9.03
C PHE A 97 25.72 22.67 8.89
N THR A 98 25.59 21.40 8.50
CA THR A 98 26.72 20.51 8.19
C THR A 98 26.50 19.73 6.90
N THR A 99 27.57 19.22 6.31
CA THR A 99 27.52 18.20 5.25
C THR A 99 27.87 16.84 5.85
N ILE A 100 27.68 15.74 5.11
CA ILE A 100 28.19 14.41 5.51
C ILE A 100 29.26 13.86 4.56
N SER A 101 29.55 14.58 3.49
CA SER A 101 30.49 14.15 2.47
C SER A 101 31.12 15.36 1.78
N PRO A 102 32.40 15.25 1.39
CA PRO A 102 33.10 16.32 0.70
C PRO A 102 32.53 16.62 -0.70
N LEU A 103 31.71 15.72 -1.25
CA LEU A 103 31.03 15.87 -2.54
C LEU A 103 29.90 16.91 -2.51
N ALA A 104 29.46 17.33 -1.32
CA ALA A 104 28.46 18.37 -1.19
C ALA A 104 29.00 19.71 -1.75
N PRO A 105 28.21 20.42 -2.57
CA PRO A 105 28.61 21.71 -3.12
C PRO A 105 28.72 22.76 -2.00
N PRO A 106 29.35 23.93 -2.26
CA PRO A 106 29.42 25.03 -1.30
C PRO A 106 28.03 25.46 -0.80
N PHE A 107 27.93 25.90 0.45
CA PHE A 107 26.66 26.24 1.11
C PHE A 107 25.80 27.20 0.28
N HIS A 108 26.35 28.34 -0.14
CA HIS A 108 25.62 29.34 -0.94
C HIS A 108 25.26 28.87 -2.36
N THR A 109 25.94 27.85 -2.88
CA THR A 109 25.56 27.18 -4.14
C THR A 109 24.40 26.21 -3.91
N PHE A 110 24.39 25.51 -2.77
CA PHE A 110 23.32 24.59 -2.41
C PHE A 110 22.03 25.33 -2.00
N PHE A 111 22.14 26.39 -1.19
CA PHE A 111 21.03 27.21 -0.71
C PHE A 111 21.15 28.67 -1.18
N PRO A 112 20.96 28.96 -2.49
CA PRO A 112 21.07 30.31 -3.00
C PRO A 112 19.99 31.22 -2.39
N GLY A 113 20.41 32.39 -1.90
CA GLY A 113 19.51 33.42 -1.35
C GLY A 113 18.92 33.11 0.03
N LEU A 114 19.27 31.98 0.66
CA LEU A 114 18.69 31.57 1.94
C LEU A 114 18.98 32.57 3.07
N GLU A 115 20.23 33.01 3.22
CA GLU A 115 20.62 33.88 4.34
C GLU A 115 19.88 35.22 4.36
N ALA A 116 19.51 35.75 3.19
CA ALA A 116 18.68 36.96 3.13
C ALA A 116 17.30 36.75 3.78
N THR A 117 16.72 35.56 3.60
CA THR A 117 15.44 35.20 4.24
C THR A 117 15.61 34.92 5.72
N LEU A 118 16.69 34.23 6.11
CA LEU A 118 16.98 33.94 7.52
C LEU A 118 17.25 35.22 8.33
N SER A 119 17.77 36.28 7.69
CA SER A 119 18.11 37.54 8.34
C SER A 119 16.94 38.26 9.03
N THR A 120 15.70 37.89 8.73
CA THR A 120 14.50 38.49 9.34
C THR A 120 14.19 37.96 10.72
N VAL A 121 14.84 36.87 11.16
CA VAL A 121 14.57 36.21 12.44
C VAL A 121 15.88 35.96 13.18
N ASP A 122 15.93 36.36 14.45
CA ASP A 122 16.98 35.93 15.37
C ASP A 122 16.64 34.54 15.95
N PHE A 123 17.33 33.50 15.46
CA PHE A 123 17.14 32.12 15.92
C PHE A 123 17.85 31.82 17.25
N THR A 124 18.66 32.75 17.76
CA THR A 124 19.32 32.64 19.07
C THR A 124 18.47 33.18 20.22
N ALA A 125 17.38 33.88 19.92
CA ALA A 125 16.51 34.49 20.93
C ALA A 125 15.71 33.47 21.78
N ARG A 126 15.66 32.18 21.39
CA ARG A 126 14.81 31.17 22.03
C ARG A 126 15.65 29.96 22.47
N PRO A 127 15.84 29.72 23.77
CA PRO A 127 16.64 28.59 24.25
C PRO A 127 16.00 27.25 23.90
N HIS A 128 16.85 26.24 23.74
CA HIS A 128 16.43 24.84 23.60
C HIS A 128 15.71 24.37 24.87
N ARG A 129 14.62 23.62 24.70
CA ARG A 129 13.77 23.12 25.80
C ARG A 129 13.66 21.61 25.84
N ARG A 130 13.44 20.98 24.68
CA ARG A 130 13.17 19.54 24.58
C ARG A 130 13.60 19.00 23.24
N SER A 131 14.15 17.78 23.25
CA SER A 131 14.36 16.96 22.06
C SER A 131 13.65 15.63 22.24
N ILE A 132 13.07 15.10 21.17
CA ILE A 132 12.50 13.75 21.14
C ILE A 132 12.87 13.09 19.82
N ALA A 133 13.00 11.78 19.83
CA ALA A 133 13.21 10.99 18.63
C ALA A 133 12.39 9.70 18.73
N TYR A 134 11.76 9.31 17.63
CA TYR A 134 11.00 8.09 17.52
C TYR A 134 10.97 7.61 16.07
N GLU A 135 10.72 6.32 15.89
CA GLU A 135 10.64 5.70 14.57
C GLU A 135 9.25 5.86 13.99
N GLY A 136 9.15 6.07 12.67
CA GLY A 136 7.91 6.06 11.91
C GLY A 136 7.94 5.09 10.75
N HIS A 137 6.80 4.44 10.50
CA HIS A 137 6.63 3.43 9.45
C HIS A 137 6.17 4.07 8.13
N PHE A 138 7.01 4.96 7.61
CA PHE A 138 6.83 5.58 6.30
C PHE A 138 8.17 5.92 5.65
N ASN A 139 8.16 6.17 4.35
CA ASN A 139 9.31 6.74 3.65
C ASN A 139 9.53 8.20 4.04
N TRP A 140 10.78 8.68 4.01
CA TRP A 140 11.09 10.06 4.36
C TRP A 140 10.32 11.08 3.51
N LYS A 141 10.14 10.77 2.22
CA LYS A 141 9.38 11.62 1.29
C LYS A 141 7.91 11.72 1.66
N THR A 142 7.31 10.71 2.26
CA THR A 142 5.88 10.73 2.63
C THR A 142 5.59 11.86 3.63
N MET A 143 6.45 12.04 4.63
CA MET A 143 6.34 13.14 5.61
C MET A 143 6.69 14.50 4.99
N ILE A 144 7.69 14.55 4.11
CA ILE A 144 8.05 15.81 3.45
C ILE A 144 6.96 16.25 2.46
N ASP A 145 6.38 15.34 1.67
CA ASP A 145 5.26 15.61 0.77
C ASP A 145 4.08 16.22 1.55
N GLY A 146 3.72 15.65 2.71
CA GLY A 146 2.68 16.20 3.59
C GLY A 146 3.02 17.61 4.11
N TYR A 147 4.27 17.84 4.52
CA TYR A 147 4.72 19.17 4.95
C TYR A 147 4.78 20.19 3.80
N GLN A 148 5.00 19.74 2.56
CA GLN A 148 5.11 20.58 1.37
C GLN A 148 3.77 21.15 0.87
N GLU A 149 2.67 20.93 1.59
CA GLU A 149 1.32 21.41 1.29
C GLU A 149 0.52 21.73 2.56
N CYS A 150 -0.66 22.34 2.41
CA CYS A 150 -1.60 22.54 3.52
C CYS A 150 -3.06 22.38 3.07
N LEU A 151 -3.27 21.60 2.02
CA LEU A 151 -4.56 21.13 1.56
C LEU A 151 -5.20 20.19 2.58
N HIS A 152 -4.43 19.32 3.25
CA HIS A 152 -4.94 18.42 4.29
C HIS A 152 -5.28 19.14 5.61
N CYS A 153 -4.59 20.25 5.92
CA CYS A 153 -4.68 20.96 7.20
C CYS A 153 -6.12 21.21 7.68
N GLN A 154 -7.00 21.61 6.76
CA GLN A 154 -8.40 21.95 7.07
C GLN A 154 -9.19 20.76 7.63
N TYR A 155 -8.79 19.54 7.28
CA TYR A 155 -9.47 18.30 7.65
C TYR A 155 -8.78 17.58 8.81
N THR A 156 -7.45 17.61 8.83
CA THR A 156 -6.63 16.86 9.80
C THR A 156 -6.33 17.67 11.05
N HIS A 157 -6.09 18.99 10.91
CA HIS A 157 -5.66 19.85 12.01
C HIS A 157 -6.67 20.97 12.30
N PRO A 158 -7.85 20.69 12.88
CA PRO A 158 -8.83 21.72 13.22
C PRO A 158 -8.26 22.82 14.12
N ALA A 159 -7.45 22.46 15.12
CA ALA A 159 -6.86 23.41 16.06
C ALA A 159 -5.82 24.33 15.37
N PHE A 160 -4.98 23.76 14.50
CA PHE A 160 -4.00 24.52 13.73
C PHE A 160 -4.68 25.43 12.70
N SER A 161 -5.69 24.93 11.97
CA SER A 161 -6.41 25.68 10.94
C SER A 161 -7.20 26.88 11.48
N LEU A 162 -7.52 26.89 12.77
CA LEU A 162 -8.11 28.05 13.44
C LEU A 162 -7.10 29.19 13.61
N LEU A 163 -5.84 28.87 13.86
CA LEU A 163 -4.75 29.84 14.07
C LEU A 163 -4.09 30.25 12.75
N TYR A 164 -3.94 29.29 11.82
CA TYR A 164 -3.29 29.47 10.52
C TYR A 164 -4.25 29.02 9.42
N PRO A 165 -5.17 29.90 8.98
CA PRO A 165 -6.17 29.53 7.99
C PRO A 165 -5.53 29.09 6.66
N PRO A 166 -5.82 27.87 6.15
CA PRO A 166 -5.28 27.36 4.89
C PRO A 166 -5.68 28.18 3.64
N THR A 167 -6.61 29.11 3.80
CA THR A 167 -7.04 30.05 2.75
C THR A 167 -5.90 30.96 2.30
N PHE A 168 -5.09 31.44 3.24
CA PHE A 168 -3.97 32.36 2.99
C PHE A 168 -2.62 31.65 2.86
N TYR A 169 -2.63 30.32 3.00
CA TYR A 169 -1.42 29.52 2.90
C TYR A 169 -0.87 29.50 1.46
N ALA A 170 0.43 29.76 1.34
CA ALA A 170 1.17 29.70 0.08
C ALA A 170 2.58 29.17 0.29
N VAL A 171 3.06 28.39 -0.69
CA VAL A 171 4.44 27.88 -0.72
C VAL A 171 5.22 28.58 -1.82
N LYS A 172 6.36 29.16 -1.45
CA LYS A 172 7.34 29.76 -2.35
C LYS A 172 8.57 28.87 -2.41
N ASN A 173 8.78 28.28 -3.59
CA ASN A 173 9.85 27.34 -3.82
C ASN A 173 11.14 28.06 -4.22
N HIS A 174 12.27 27.60 -3.67
CA HIS A 174 13.62 28.01 -4.00
C HIS A 174 14.47 26.79 -4.37
N HIS A 175 15.74 26.99 -4.76
CA HIS A 175 16.62 25.87 -5.06
C HIS A 175 17.06 25.16 -3.77
N ASN A 176 16.63 23.90 -3.59
CA ASN A 176 16.86 23.04 -2.41
C ASN A 176 16.23 23.51 -1.09
N TRP A 177 15.36 24.52 -1.09
CA TRP A 177 14.60 24.92 0.10
C TRP A 177 13.26 25.55 -0.28
N CYS A 178 12.29 25.53 0.64
CA CYS A 178 10.97 26.11 0.44
C CYS A 178 10.59 27.02 1.61
N GLN A 179 9.82 28.06 1.32
CA GLN A 179 9.27 28.97 2.31
C GLN A 179 7.75 28.92 2.25
N HIS A 180 7.15 28.65 3.40
CA HIS A 180 5.70 28.57 3.57
C HIS A 180 5.27 29.79 4.36
N TYR A 181 4.23 30.44 3.87
CA TYR A 181 3.59 31.57 4.51
C TYR A 181 2.19 31.17 4.92
N ALA A 182 1.85 31.41 6.17
CA ALA A 182 0.48 31.48 6.63
C ALA A 182 0.21 32.90 7.13
N ASP A 183 -0.93 33.48 6.78
CA ASP A 183 -1.36 34.75 7.36
C ASP A 183 -1.72 34.51 8.82
N ALA A 184 -0.75 34.78 9.70
CA ALA A 184 -0.94 34.77 11.13
C ALA A 184 -1.45 36.15 11.58
N ALA A 185 -2.23 36.20 12.67
CA ALA A 185 -2.66 37.46 13.26
C ALA A 185 -1.48 38.37 13.72
N ARG A 186 -0.23 37.88 13.66
CA ARG A 186 0.99 38.54 14.11
C ARG A 186 2.05 38.57 12.99
N PRO A 187 2.81 39.67 12.80
CA PRO A 187 3.79 39.80 11.72
C PRO A 187 5.01 38.86 11.81
N ASP A 188 5.39 38.45 13.03
CA ASP A 188 6.58 37.61 13.31
C ASP A 188 6.20 36.14 13.54
N ASP A 189 5.08 35.70 12.98
CA ASP A 189 4.45 34.39 13.18
C ASP A 189 4.10 33.76 11.84
N GLY A 190 4.14 32.43 11.75
CA GLY A 190 3.78 31.70 10.53
C GLY A 190 4.88 31.61 9.48
N LEU A 191 6.16 31.70 9.89
CA LEU A 191 7.30 31.39 9.03
C LEU A 191 7.66 29.91 9.16
N PHE A 192 7.42 29.13 8.11
CA PHE A 192 7.81 27.73 8.04
C PHE A 192 8.76 27.49 6.87
N LEU A 193 9.87 26.83 7.13
CA LEU A 193 10.94 26.59 6.17
C LEU A 193 11.21 25.10 6.05
N TYR A 194 11.41 24.65 4.81
CA TYR A 194 11.92 23.32 4.52
C TYR A 194 13.29 23.42 3.86
N PHE A 195 14.20 22.56 4.27
CA PHE A 195 15.55 22.40 3.74
C PHE A 195 15.70 20.97 3.21
N LEU A 196 15.92 20.84 1.90
CA LEU A 196 16.24 19.56 1.27
C LEU A 196 17.52 18.98 1.90
N PRO A 197 17.55 17.68 2.25
CA PRO A 197 16.53 16.67 1.95
C PRO A 197 15.46 16.49 3.02
N ASN A 198 15.74 16.81 4.28
CA ASN A 198 14.97 16.18 5.36
C ASN A 198 14.70 17.03 6.59
N CYS A 199 14.94 18.34 6.56
CA CYS A 199 14.80 19.18 7.74
C CYS A 199 13.79 20.30 7.55
N THR A 200 13.03 20.58 8.60
CA THR A 200 12.12 21.74 8.66
C THR A 200 12.51 22.67 9.79
N LEU A 201 12.02 23.91 9.71
CA LEU A 201 12.15 24.92 10.75
C LEU A 201 10.88 25.76 10.79
N ASN A 202 10.17 25.69 11.91
CA ASN A 202 8.85 26.27 12.11
C ASN A 202 8.92 27.35 13.20
N VAL A 203 8.57 28.58 12.87
CA VAL A 203 8.53 29.70 13.81
C VAL A 203 7.07 30.06 14.07
N TYR A 204 6.66 29.89 15.33
CA TYR A 204 5.33 30.20 15.83
C TYR A 204 5.35 31.47 16.69
N GLY A 205 4.19 32.08 16.91
CA GLY A 205 3.94 33.25 17.76
C GLY A 205 4.07 32.99 19.26
N GLY A 206 5.16 32.32 19.67
CA GLY A 206 5.50 31.96 21.03
C GLY A 206 6.75 31.09 21.13
N GLY A 207 7.08 30.31 20.10
CA GLY A 207 8.21 29.36 20.13
C GLY A 207 8.68 28.97 18.73
N MET A 208 9.65 28.06 18.68
CA MET A 208 10.16 27.49 17.44
C MET A 208 10.25 25.98 17.59
N SER A 209 9.94 25.25 16.53
CA SER A 209 10.21 23.82 16.43
C SER A 209 10.98 23.52 15.16
N LEU A 210 11.78 22.48 15.20
CA LEU A 210 12.43 21.93 14.03
C LEU A 210 12.20 20.42 14.07
N PHE A 211 11.96 19.81 12.91
CA PHE A 211 12.00 18.37 12.83
C PHE A 211 12.85 17.88 11.66
N ARG A 212 13.41 16.69 11.82
CA ARG A 212 14.17 15.98 10.80
C ARG A 212 13.54 14.63 10.55
N VAL A 213 13.46 14.27 9.27
CA VAL A 213 12.97 12.96 8.81
C VAL A 213 14.19 12.14 8.38
N CYS A 214 14.82 11.45 9.33
CA CYS A 214 16.07 10.76 9.07
C CYS A 214 15.82 9.38 8.42
N PRO A 215 16.26 9.14 7.18
CA PRO A 215 16.10 7.85 6.52
C PRO A 215 16.84 6.72 7.27
N THR A 216 16.24 5.54 7.37
CA THR A 216 16.90 4.32 7.93
C THR A 216 17.48 3.44 6.83
N GLU A 217 17.77 2.16 7.08
CA GLU A 217 18.17 1.23 6.01
C GLU A 217 16.99 0.75 5.16
N GLU A 218 15.78 0.77 5.72
CA GLU A 218 14.56 0.31 5.08
C GLU A 218 13.81 1.51 4.45
N PRO A 219 13.35 1.40 3.19
CA PRO A 219 12.69 2.51 2.50
C PRO A 219 11.38 2.94 3.18
N GLY A 220 10.67 2.03 3.84
CA GLY A 220 9.43 2.31 4.56
C GLY A 220 9.61 2.69 6.03
N ARG A 221 10.83 3.00 6.48
CA ARG A 221 11.09 3.40 7.88
C ARG A 221 11.95 4.64 7.97
N THR A 222 11.54 5.57 8.84
CA THR A 222 12.31 6.77 9.18
C THR A 222 12.47 6.91 10.67
N ARG A 223 13.49 7.65 11.09
CA ARG A 223 13.58 8.21 12.44
C ARG A 223 13.17 9.68 12.38
N MET A 224 12.07 10.00 13.05
CA MET A 224 11.67 11.39 13.25
C MET A 224 12.41 11.96 14.46
N GLU A 225 13.06 13.09 14.29
CA GLU A 225 13.73 13.82 15.37
C GLU A 225 13.13 15.22 15.47
N PHE A 226 12.82 15.67 16.69
CA PHE A 226 12.27 17.01 16.93
C PHE A 226 13.10 17.75 17.96
N ASP A 227 13.29 19.05 17.75
CA ASP A 227 13.77 19.97 18.77
C ASP A 227 12.78 21.13 18.96
N TYR A 228 12.52 21.48 20.22
CA TYR A 228 11.61 22.56 20.62
C TYR A 228 12.37 23.65 21.36
N TYR A 229 12.10 24.90 20.99
CA TYR A 229 12.75 26.10 21.52
C TYR A 229 11.69 27.09 21.96
N ASN A 230 11.84 27.64 23.16
CA ASN A 230 10.90 28.61 23.69
C ASN A 230 11.54 29.42 24.82
N VAL A 231 11.14 30.69 24.98
CA VAL A 231 11.55 31.51 26.11
C VAL A 231 10.82 31.09 27.39
N VAL A 232 9.55 30.66 27.30
CA VAL A 232 8.77 30.26 28.48
C VAL A 232 9.19 28.89 29.02
N GLU A 233 8.83 28.62 30.28
CA GLU A 233 9.16 27.38 31.00
C GLU A 233 7.94 26.78 31.69
N ARG A 234 8.07 25.53 32.16
CA ARG A 234 7.07 24.83 32.97
C ARG A 234 5.73 24.74 32.23
N GLU A 235 4.62 25.09 32.88
CA GLU A 235 3.27 24.85 32.35
C GLU A 235 3.02 25.58 31.03
N GLU A 236 3.48 26.83 30.88
CA GLU A 236 3.33 27.59 29.64
C GLU A 236 4.07 26.92 28.47
N PHE A 237 5.22 26.30 28.73
CA PHE A 237 5.94 25.51 27.73
C PHE A 237 5.20 24.22 27.41
N GLU A 238 4.65 23.52 28.41
CA GLU A 238 3.88 22.28 28.16
C GLU A 238 2.62 22.54 27.34
N GLU A 239 1.95 23.68 27.51
CA GLU A 239 0.82 24.07 26.67
C GLU A 239 1.23 24.25 25.20
N TYR A 240 2.29 25.01 24.95
CA TYR A 240 2.87 25.17 23.61
C TYR A 240 3.30 23.82 23.02
N TYR A 241 4.01 23.01 23.81
CA TYR A 241 4.49 21.70 23.39
C TYR A 241 3.33 20.77 23.01
N ARG A 242 2.28 20.69 23.85
CA ARG A 242 1.08 19.88 23.57
C ARG A 242 0.42 20.29 22.25
N PHE A 243 0.30 21.59 21.98
CA PHE A 243 -0.27 22.09 20.72
C PHE A 243 0.56 21.68 19.50
N VAL A 244 1.87 21.95 19.49
CA VAL A 244 2.73 21.62 18.35
C VAL A 244 2.86 20.10 18.17
N ARG A 245 2.85 19.34 19.26
CA ARG A 245 2.86 17.88 19.21
C ARG A 245 1.61 17.28 18.62
N GLN A 246 0.45 17.81 18.97
CA GLN A 246 -0.80 17.32 18.41
C GLN A 246 -0.78 17.34 16.88
N VAL A 247 -0.30 18.44 16.28
CA VAL A 247 -0.18 18.54 14.81
C VAL A 247 0.80 17.50 14.27
N ALA A 248 1.96 17.34 14.90
CA ALA A 248 2.96 16.36 14.48
C ALA A 248 2.50 14.90 14.62
N ASP A 249 1.69 14.58 15.64
CA ASP A 249 1.12 13.25 15.85
C ASP A 249 0.03 12.97 14.80
N GLU A 250 -0.82 13.95 14.50
CA GLU A 250 -1.85 13.88 13.45
C GLU A 250 -1.23 13.65 12.06
N ASP A 251 -0.13 14.35 11.71
CA ASP A 251 0.62 14.13 10.46
C ASP A 251 1.28 12.75 10.40
N PHE A 252 1.79 12.28 11.53
CA PHE A 252 2.46 11.00 11.63
C PHE A 252 1.49 9.84 11.32
N GLU A 253 0.29 9.86 11.89
CA GLU A 253 -0.76 8.86 11.62
C GLU A 253 -1.18 8.85 10.14
N LEU A 254 -1.25 10.03 9.50
CA LEU A 254 -1.51 10.13 8.07
C LEU A 254 -0.41 9.48 7.25
N CYS A 255 0.85 9.75 7.57
CA CYS A 255 1.99 9.22 6.83
C CYS A 255 2.07 7.69 6.89
N GLU A 256 1.83 7.08 8.05
CA GLU A 256 1.79 5.61 8.17
C GLU A 256 0.64 5.01 7.34
N THR A 257 -0.52 5.66 7.34
CA THR A 257 -1.67 5.22 6.54
C THR A 257 -1.39 5.33 5.04
N VAL A 258 -0.78 6.44 4.59
CA VAL A 258 -0.39 6.65 3.19
C VAL A 258 0.67 5.63 2.76
N GLN A 259 1.69 5.38 3.60
CA GLN A 259 2.70 4.37 3.31
C GLN A 259 2.09 2.99 3.13
N GLY A 260 1.19 2.55 4.02
CA GLY A 260 0.50 1.27 3.87
C GLY A 260 -0.28 1.16 2.56
N ASN A 261 -0.88 2.26 2.09
CA ASN A 261 -1.55 2.30 0.79
C ASN A 261 -0.57 2.22 -0.40
N LEU A 262 0.63 2.80 -0.28
CA LEU A 262 1.69 2.70 -1.29
C LEU A 262 2.25 1.28 -1.38
N GLU A 263 2.44 0.62 -0.24
CA GLU A 263 2.99 -0.74 -0.13
C GLU A 263 1.99 -1.81 -0.56
N SER A 264 0.69 -1.61 -0.28
CA SER A 264 -0.37 -2.50 -0.78
C SER A 264 -0.55 -2.45 -2.31
N GLY A 265 0.08 -1.48 -2.99
CA GLY A 265 0.07 -1.36 -4.44
C GLY A 265 -1.27 -0.91 -5.03
N VAL A 266 -2.22 -0.47 -4.20
CA VAL A 266 -3.52 0.08 -4.62
C VAL A 266 -3.35 1.36 -5.45
N TYR A 267 -2.34 2.16 -5.11
CA TYR A 267 -2.07 3.45 -5.69
C TYR A 267 -0.67 3.49 -6.31
N ALA A 268 -0.58 3.97 -7.56
CA ALA A 268 0.69 4.09 -8.28
C ALA A 268 1.21 5.54 -8.31
N GLU A 269 0.33 6.50 -8.54
CA GLU A 269 0.63 7.92 -8.64
C GLU A 269 -0.70 8.69 -8.56
N GLY A 270 -0.63 9.98 -8.24
CA GLY A 270 -1.84 10.80 -8.21
C GLY A 270 -1.57 12.24 -8.57
N VAL A 271 -2.68 12.90 -8.88
CA VAL A 271 -2.67 14.24 -9.44
C VAL A 271 -2.56 15.26 -8.32
N LEU A 272 -1.56 16.14 -8.45
CA LEU A 272 -1.33 17.26 -7.56
C LEU A 272 -2.13 18.47 -8.00
N ASN A 273 -2.65 19.19 -7.02
CA ASN A 273 -3.22 20.51 -7.18
C ASN A 273 -2.10 21.50 -7.50
N SER A 274 -2.13 22.05 -8.71
CA SER A 274 -1.08 22.94 -9.23
C SER A 274 -0.84 24.20 -8.38
N VAL A 275 -1.82 24.62 -7.57
CA VAL A 275 -1.73 25.79 -6.70
C VAL A 275 -1.47 25.40 -5.25
N LYS A 276 -2.23 24.43 -4.72
CA LYS A 276 -2.19 24.08 -3.30
C LYS A 276 -1.12 23.05 -2.91
N GLU A 277 -0.58 22.32 -3.89
CA GLU A 277 0.45 21.29 -3.71
C GLU A 277 1.67 21.57 -4.60
N ASN A 278 1.95 22.86 -4.85
CA ASN A 278 3.07 23.29 -5.68
C ASN A 278 4.45 23.02 -5.02
N GLY A 279 4.52 22.93 -3.68
CA GLY A 279 5.72 22.50 -2.95
C GLY A 279 6.10 21.06 -3.31
N VAL A 280 5.13 20.14 -3.21
CA VAL A 280 5.27 18.72 -3.54
C VAL A 280 5.72 18.53 -4.99
N ALA A 281 5.10 19.25 -5.92
CA ALA A 281 5.47 19.20 -7.33
C ALA A 281 6.90 19.71 -7.58
N CYS A 282 7.32 20.76 -6.85
CA CYS A 282 8.67 21.31 -6.98
C CYS A 282 9.72 20.31 -6.47
N GLU A 283 9.51 19.73 -5.29
CA GLU A 283 10.39 18.70 -4.73
C GLU A 283 10.54 17.52 -5.69
N SER A 284 9.41 16.97 -6.17
CA SER A 284 9.36 15.89 -7.15
C SER A 284 10.13 16.22 -8.44
N SER A 285 10.22 17.50 -8.80
CA SER A 285 10.95 18.01 -9.98
C SER A 285 12.38 18.50 -9.70
N SER A 286 12.80 18.57 -8.43
CA SER A 286 14.09 19.09 -7.99
C SER A 286 15.19 18.01 -8.04
N ASN A 287 16.32 18.15 -7.33
CA ASN A 287 17.50 17.28 -7.48
C ASN A 287 17.26 15.76 -7.26
N VAL A 288 16.15 15.37 -6.61
CA VAL A 288 15.65 13.97 -6.59
C VAL A 288 15.41 13.45 -8.02
N SER A 289 14.90 14.32 -8.90
CA SER A 289 14.77 14.07 -10.34
C SER A 289 16.04 14.38 -11.16
N LEU A 290 17.10 14.96 -10.59
CA LEU A 290 18.41 14.96 -11.27
C LEU A 290 19.03 13.57 -11.27
N GLY A 291 18.71 12.73 -10.28
CA GLY A 291 18.91 11.28 -10.39
C GLY A 291 18.17 10.70 -11.61
N TRP A 292 16.95 11.16 -11.87
CA TRP A 292 16.16 10.82 -13.05
C TRP A 292 16.77 11.33 -14.38
N LYS A 293 17.31 12.56 -14.43
CA LYS A 293 18.04 13.07 -15.62
C LYS A 293 19.42 12.42 -15.80
N ALA A 294 20.12 12.11 -14.71
CA ALA A 294 21.41 11.41 -14.74
C ALA A 294 21.24 9.94 -15.14
N ALA A 295 20.17 9.28 -14.70
CA ALA A 295 19.78 7.94 -15.15
C ALA A 295 19.40 7.93 -16.64
N GLN A 296 18.67 8.94 -17.13
CA GLN A 296 18.45 9.12 -18.58
C GLN A 296 19.77 9.32 -19.36
N GLY A 297 20.74 10.04 -18.80
CA GLY A 297 22.07 10.18 -19.40
C GLY A 297 22.87 8.87 -19.43
N LEU A 298 22.71 8.03 -18.40
CA LEU A 298 23.34 6.71 -18.33
C LEU A 298 22.71 5.72 -19.32
N ILE A 299 21.39 5.75 -19.51
CA ILE A 299 20.67 4.92 -20.48
C ILE A 299 21.12 5.24 -21.92
N ILE A 300 21.33 6.53 -22.24
CA ILE A 300 21.87 6.93 -23.55
C ILE A 300 23.33 6.46 -23.70
N LEU A 301 24.15 6.51 -22.64
CA LEU A 301 25.53 6.03 -22.68
C LEU A 301 25.64 4.50 -22.78
N VAL A 302 24.73 3.74 -22.16
CA VAL A 302 24.69 2.26 -22.27
C VAL A 302 24.14 1.81 -23.62
N GLN A 303 23.18 2.53 -24.21
CA GLN A 303 22.71 2.25 -25.58
C GLN A 303 23.74 2.65 -26.65
N VAL A 304 24.54 3.70 -26.42
CA VAL A 304 25.64 4.08 -27.31
C VAL A 304 26.87 3.17 -27.13
N ALA A 305 27.13 2.66 -25.92
CA ALA A 305 28.18 1.67 -25.65
C ALA A 305 27.84 0.26 -26.17
N SER A 306 26.57 -0.01 -26.52
CA SER A 306 26.12 -1.28 -27.14
C SER A 306 26.14 -1.25 -28.67
N LEU A 307 26.50 -0.12 -29.28
CA LEU A 307 26.82 -0.04 -30.71
C LEU A 307 28.29 -0.37 -30.89
N ASP A 308 28.54 -1.65 -31.12
CA ASP A 308 29.85 -2.18 -31.48
C ASP A 308 30.33 -1.56 -32.81
N ILE A 309 31.15 -0.52 -32.73
CA ILE A 309 31.91 0.00 -33.89
C ILE A 309 33.11 -0.91 -34.08
N SER A 310 32.87 -2.10 -34.62
CA SER A 310 33.94 -2.94 -35.16
C SER A 310 33.45 -3.83 -36.31
N SER A 311 33.29 -3.21 -37.48
CA SER A 311 33.40 -3.93 -38.75
C SER A 311 33.96 -3.03 -39.86
N PRO A 312 35.10 -3.40 -40.48
CA PRO A 312 35.63 -2.73 -41.66
C PRO A 312 35.20 -3.49 -42.91
N ALA A 313 34.19 -3.01 -43.65
CA ALA A 313 34.00 -3.47 -45.03
C ALA A 313 33.05 -2.58 -45.85
N LEU A 314 33.65 -1.94 -46.85
CA LEU A 314 33.14 -1.68 -48.21
C LEU A 314 32.01 -0.66 -48.45
N HIS A 315 32.48 0.47 -49.01
CA HIS A 315 31.96 1.19 -50.19
C HIS A 315 30.59 1.90 -50.15
N LEU A 316 30.68 3.23 -50.09
CA LEU A 316 29.72 4.17 -50.68
C LEU A 316 29.63 4.00 -52.21
N PRO A 317 28.46 4.29 -52.81
CA PRO A 317 28.40 5.56 -53.54
C PRO A 317 27.12 6.40 -53.34
N SER A 318 27.39 7.71 -53.34
CA SER A 318 26.66 8.89 -53.87
C SER A 318 25.17 9.15 -53.59
N MET A 319 24.95 10.38 -53.13
CA MET A 319 23.72 11.17 -53.26
C MET A 319 23.38 11.44 -54.74
N ASP A 320 22.14 11.12 -55.10
CA ASP A 320 21.23 11.81 -56.03
C ASP A 320 19.95 10.94 -55.98
N THR A 321 18.79 11.33 -55.44
CA THR A 321 17.79 12.21 -56.07
C THR A 321 16.57 12.20 -55.11
N LEU A 322 16.34 13.22 -54.28
CA LEU A 322 15.31 14.26 -54.42
C LEU A 322 13.95 13.88 -55.04
N LEU A 323 12.88 14.24 -54.30
CA LEU A 323 11.53 14.66 -54.74
C LEU A 323 10.49 13.62 -55.22
N ILE A 324 9.36 13.57 -54.48
CA ILE A 324 7.95 13.83 -54.91
C ILE A 324 7.06 13.32 -53.75
N LEU A 325 6.60 14.18 -52.83
CA LEU A 325 5.30 14.90 -52.84
C LEU A 325 4.03 14.04 -53.09
N ALA A 326 3.29 13.85 -51.98
CA ALA A 326 1.87 14.17 -51.81
C ALA A 326 0.75 13.38 -52.52
N SER A 327 -0.39 13.32 -51.80
CA SER A 327 -1.77 13.00 -52.22
C SER A 327 -2.08 11.51 -52.42
N GLU A 328 -3.23 10.94 -52.04
CA GLU A 328 -4.50 11.52 -51.61
C GLU A 328 -5.34 10.41 -50.95
N ARG A 329 -6.20 10.79 -50.01
CA ARG A 329 -7.36 9.99 -49.59
C ARG A 329 -8.46 10.15 -50.65
N ILE A 330 -9.26 9.09 -50.82
CA ILE A 330 -10.69 9.01 -51.20
C ILE A 330 -10.89 7.92 -52.28
N LEU A 331 -11.37 6.74 -51.87
CA LEU A 331 -12.68 6.26 -52.32
C LEU A 331 -13.17 5.14 -51.38
N VAL A 332 -14.42 5.30 -50.96
CA VAL A 332 -15.18 4.47 -50.04
C VAL A 332 -15.72 3.23 -50.82
N PRO A 333 -16.65 2.46 -50.25
CA PRO A 333 -16.57 1.05 -49.92
C PRO A 333 -17.05 0.14 -51.07
N LEU A 334 -16.24 -0.82 -51.50
CA LEU A 334 -16.70 -1.87 -52.40
C LEU A 334 -16.03 -3.18 -52.03
N LEU A 335 -16.67 -3.94 -51.12
CA LEU A 335 -16.57 -5.41 -50.95
C LEU A 335 -17.25 -5.90 -49.64
N ALA A 336 -18.29 -5.20 -49.15
CA ALA A 336 -19.08 -5.61 -48.00
C ALA A 336 -20.52 -6.03 -48.38
N VAL A 337 -20.72 -6.68 -49.54
CA VAL A 337 -22.07 -7.09 -50.00
C VAL A 337 -22.18 -8.57 -50.44
N THR A 338 -21.13 -9.39 -50.40
CA THR A 338 -21.24 -10.79 -50.89
C THR A 338 -21.21 -11.89 -49.84
N SER A 339 -21.18 -11.59 -48.55
CA SER A 339 -21.09 -12.63 -47.49
C SER A 339 -22.31 -12.76 -46.56
N ALA A 340 -23.32 -11.90 -46.67
CA ALA A 340 -24.55 -12.00 -45.86
C ALA A 340 -25.72 -12.74 -46.57
N ALA A 341 -25.70 -12.85 -47.90
CA ALA A 341 -26.76 -13.51 -48.66
C ALA A 341 -26.62 -15.05 -48.71
N LEU A 342 -25.41 -15.59 -48.49
CA LEU A 342 -25.18 -17.04 -48.55
C LEU A 342 -25.52 -17.76 -47.23
N VAL A 343 -25.40 -17.07 -46.10
CA VAL A 343 -25.70 -17.63 -44.76
C VAL A 343 -27.22 -17.64 -44.50
N ALA A 344 -27.96 -16.65 -45.02
CA ALA A 344 -29.43 -16.61 -44.91
C ALA A 344 -30.12 -17.61 -45.85
N TYR A 345 -29.52 -17.95 -47.01
CA TYR A 345 -30.08 -18.90 -47.97
C TYR A 345 -29.97 -20.37 -47.51
N VAL A 346 -28.91 -20.71 -46.75
CA VAL A 346 -28.72 -22.07 -46.20
C VAL A 346 -29.57 -22.33 -44.96
N ALA A 347 -29.91 -21.28 -44.19
CA ALA A 347 -30.72 -21.40 -42.97
C ALA A 347 -32.24 -21.53 -43.21
N LEU A 348 -32.73 -21.29 -44.44
CA LEU A 348 -34.16 -21.23 -44.76
C LEU A 348 -34.71 -22.40 -45.59
N GLN A 349 -33.95 -23.48 -45.80
CA GLN A 349 -34.37 -24.61 -46.67
C GLN A 349 -34.32 -26.02 -46.07
N LEU A 350 -34.50 -26.19 -44.76
CA LEU A 350 -34.76 -27.54 -44.21
C LEU A 350 -35.79 -27.53 -43.06
N PRO A 351 -37.09 -27.70 -43.37
CA PRO A 351 -38.07 -28.19 -42.41
C PRO A 351 -38.14 -29.72 -42.46
N GLY A 352 -37.92 -30.36 -41.31
CA GLY A 352 -38.54 -31.65 -40.97
C GLY A 352 -37.72 -32.93 -41.20
N TRP A 353 -36.70 -33.20 -40.36
CA TRP A 353 -36.18 -34.58 -40.23
C TRP A 353 -35.41 -34.90 -38.92
N THR A 354 -35.84 -34.38 -37.76
CA THR A 354 -35.16 -34.66 -36.47
C THR A 354 -36.07 -35.17 -35.35
N ARG A 355 -37.14 -35.92 -35.69
CA ARG A 355 -37.97 -36.61 -34.67
C ARG A 355 -38.00 -38.14 -34.75
N HIS A 356 -37.24 -38.80 -35.62
CA HIS A 356 -37.36 -40.26 -35.84
C HIS A 356 -36.04 -41.07 -35.83
N VAL A 357 -34.94 -40.53 -35.30
CA VAL A 357 -33.65 -41.28 -35.24
C VAL A 357 -33.20 -41.64 -33.81
N SER A 358 -33.79 -41.05 -32.76
CA SER A 358 -33.40 -41.34 -31.37
C SER A 358 -34.04 -42.59 -30.73
N GLN A 359 -34.90 -43.33 -31.45
CA GLN A 359 -35.58 -44.53 -30.91
C GLN A 359 -35.22 -45.85 -31.60
N ARG A 360 -34.27 -45.89 -32.55
CA ARG A 360 -33.87 -47.13 -33.24
C ARG A 360 -32.42 -47.58 -33.07
N LEU A 361 -31.61 -46.85 -32.29
CA LEU A 361 -30.21 -47.23 -31.98
C LEU A 361 -30.01 -47.85 -30.59
N LEU A 362 -31.06 -47.93 -29.77
CA LEU A 362 -31.02 -48.48 -28.41
C LEU A 362 -31.52 -49.93 -28.30
N SER A 363 -31.82 -50.61 -29.41
CA SER A 363 -32.39 -51.96 -29.40
C SER A 363 -31.56 -53.05 -30.10
N SER A 364 -30.31 -52.79 -30.48
CA SER A 364 -29.50 -53.75 -31.27
C SER A 364 -28.11 -54.06 -30.74
N LEU A 365 -27.92 -54.19 -29.41
CA LEU A 365 -26.71 -54.82 -28.89
C LEU A 365 -27.05 -56.02 -27.97
N PRO A 366 -26.51 -57.22 -28.25
CA PRO A 366 -26.87 -58.45 -27.52
C PRO A 366 -26.12 -58.59 -26.19
N LYS A 367 -26.76 -59.31 -25.28
CA LYS A 367 -26.19 -59.87 -24.05
C LYS A 367 -25.43 -61.17 -24.37
N SER A 368 -24.22 -61.39 -23.84
CA SER A 368 -23.85 -62.62 -23.10
C SER A 368 -22.36 -62.72 -22.74
N LYS A 369 -22.16 -63.10 -21.47
CA LYS A 369 -21.06 -63.77 -20.76
C LYS A 369 -20.05 -64.58 -21.59
N ALA A 370 -18.77 -64.48 -21.21
CA ALA A 370 -17.89 -65.62 -20.96
C ALA A 370 -16.74 -65.21 -20.02
N ALA A 371 -16.54 -66.03 -18.99
CA ALA A 371 -15.51 -65.87 -17.97
C ALA A 371 -14.17 -66.47 -18.42
N ALA A 372 -13.09 -65.94 -17.84
CA ALA A 372 -11.78 -66.55 -17.60
C ALA A 372 -11.07 -67.30 -18.75
N LYS A 373 -9.91 -66.79 -19.19
CA LYS A 373 -8.55 -67.26 -18.82
C LYS A 373 -7.52 -66.84 -19.88
N GLU A 374 -6.33 -66.42 -19.41
CA GLU A 374 -5.01 -66.43 -20.10
C GLU A 374 -4.84 -65.56 -21.36
N ALA A 375 -3.74 -64.89 -21.64
CA ALA A 375 -2.52 -64.51 -20.93
C ALA A 375 -1.76 -63.59 -21.91
N ALA A 376 -1.03 -62.61 -21.37
CA ALA A 376 0.08 -61.89 -21.99
C ALA A 376 -0.11 -61.29 -23.41
N LEU A 377 -0.38 -59.98 -23.47
CA LEU A 377 0.27 -59.09 -24.44
C LEU A 377 0.23 -57.66 -23.88
N GLU A 378 1.40 -57.11 -23.59
CA GLU A 378 1.58 -55.70 -23.20
C GLU A 378 1.24 -54.78 -24.38
N GLU A 379 0.26 -53.89 -24.21
CA GLU A 379 0.12 -52.70 -25.04
C GLU A 379 -0.06 -51.47 -24.13
N SER A 380 0.88 -50.55 -24.30
CA SER A 380 1.09 -49.30 -23.57
C SER A 380 -0.14 -48.38 -23.58
N GLN A 381 -0.62 -47.99 -22.41
CA GLN A 381 -1.58 -46.89 -22.27
C GLN A 381 -0.88 -45.54 -22.47
N PRO A 382 -1.56 -44.54 -23.08
CA PRO A 382 -1.03 -43.18 -23.15
C PRO A 382 -0.99 -42.60 -21.74
N ILE A 383 0.22 -42.30 -21.27
CA ILE A 383 0.45 -41.63 -19.99
C ILE A 383 -0.12 -40.22 -20.11
N PHE A 384 -1.29 -39.98 -19.52
CA PHE A 384 -1.68 -38.63 -19.16
C PHE A 384 -0.81 -38.20 -17.98
N VAL A 385 0.27 -37.48 -18.27
CA VAL A 385 1.08 -36.81 -17.24
C VAL A 385 0.26 -35.64 -16.71
N THR A 386 -0.56 -35.87 -15.68
CA THR A 386 -1.00 -34.79 -14.80
C THR A 386 0.21 -34.39 -13.96
N LYS A 387 0.79 -33.24 -14.25
CA LYS A 387 1.84 -32.65 -13.43
C LYS A 387 1.24 -32.42 -12.03
N GLU A 388 1.64 -33.22 -11.04
CA GLU A 388 1.24 -33.02 -9.65
C GLU A 388 1.54 -31.58 -9.23
N LEU A 389 0.59 -30.97 -8.52
CA LEU A 389 0.73 -29.61 -8.03
C LEU A 389 1.62 -29.65 -6.78
N ASP A 390 2.94 -29.64 -6.96
CA ASP A 390 3.85 -29.56 -5.81
C ASP A 390 3.64 -28.25 -5.05
N PHE A 391 3.44 -28.35 -3.73
CA PHE A 391 3.39 -27.22 -2.82
C PHE A 391 4.82 -26.72 -2.53
N PRO A 392 5.04 -25.40 -2.39
CA PRO A 392 6.31 -24.86 -1.89
C PRO A 392 6.64 -25.40 -0.50
N TYR A 393 7.92 -25.65 -0.22
CA TYR A 393 8.39 -26.10 1.11
C TYR A 393 8.07 -25.09 2.22
N ASP A 394 8.05 -23.80 1.88
CA ASP A 394 7.78 -22.66 2.75
C ASP A 394 6.30 -22.20 2.69
N TRP A 395 5.37 -23.10 2.32
CA TRP A 395 3.94 -22.79 2.12
C TRP A 395 3.31 -22.00 3.27
N TRP A 396 3.71 -22.25 4.53
CA TRP A 396 3.11 -21.60 5.70
C TRP A 396 3.81 -20.33 6.16
N THR A 397 5.11 -20.19 5.89
CA THR A 397 5.99 -19.21 6.56
C THR A 397 6.59 -18.19 5.61
N SER A 398 6.38 -18.36 4.30
CA SER A 398 6.98 -17.50 3.29
C SER A 398 6.28 -16.15 3.19
N ARG A 399 6.99 -15.08 3.57
CA ARG A 399 6.51 -13.71 3.38
C ARG A 399 6.25 -13.38 1.91
N LYS A 400 7.13 -13.81 1.01
CA LYS A 400 6.99 -13.58 -0.43
C LYS A 400 5.72 -14.25 -0.99
N LEU A 401 5.45 -15.47 -0.54
CA LEU A 401 4.22 -16.17 -0.93
C LEU A 401 2.98 -15.48 -0.37
N PHE A 402 3.02 -15.01 0.87
CA PHE A 402 1.92 -14.26 1.49
C PHE A 402 1.58 -12.98 0.71
N GLU A 403 2.58 -12.23 0.26
CA GLU A 403 2.37 -11.08 -0.62
C GLU A 403 1.69 -11.47 -1.95
N LEU A 404 2.13 -12.59 -2.55
CA LEU A 404 1.51 -13.13 -3.77
C LEU A 404 0.08 -13.60 -3.51
N GLU A 405 -0.23 -14.20 -2.36
CA GLU A 405 -1.58 -14.64 -1.98
C GLU A 405 -2.57 -13.48 -1.92
N LYS A 406 -2.15 -12.35 -1.33
CA LYS A 406 -2.97 -11.12 -1.28
C LYS A 406 -3.38 -10.68 -2.69
N ARG A 407 -2.42 -10.64 -3.62
CA ARG A 407 -2.65 -10.23 -5.02
C ARG A 407 -3.35 -11.30 -5.87
N ALA A 408 -3.10 -12.57 -5.60
CA ALA A 408 -3.67 -13.68 -6.37
C ALA A 408 -5.11 -13.98 -5.98
N VAL A 409 -5.44 -13.85 -4.69
CA VAL A 409 -6.67 -14.42 -4.12
C VAL A 409 -7.52 -13.33 -3.48
N MET A 410 -6.99 -12.61 -2.49
CA MET A 410 -7.78 -11.69 -1.68
C MET A 410 -8.26 -10.48 -2.49
N SER A 411 -7.40 -9.93 -3.34
CA SER A 411 -7.76 -8.81 -4.22
C SER A 411 -8.75 -9.19 -5.33
N LYS A 412 -8.83 -10.47 -5.74
CA LYS A 412 -9.65 -10.95 -6.86
C LYS A 412 -10.98 -11.57 -6.46
N THR A 413 -11.16 -11.88 -5.18
CA THR A 413 -12.34 -12.60 -4.69
C THR A 413 -13.31 -11.66 -4.01
N TRP A 414 -14.59 -12.07 -3.97
CA TRP A 414 -15.60 -11.37 -3.19
C TRP A 414 -15.42 -11.72 -1.71
N LEU A 415 -15.01 -10.73 -0.92
CA LEU A 415 -14.79 -10.86 0.51
C LEU A 415 -16.00 -10.35 1.29
N HIS A 416 -16.45 -11.11 2.27
CA HIS A 416 -17.50 -10.66 3.19
C HIS A 416 -16.93 -9.55 4.08
N VAL A 417 -17.63 -8.42 4.15
CA VAL A 417 -17.21 -7.24 4.92
C VAL A 417 -17.99 -7.16 6.22
N CYS A 418 -19.33 -7.08 6.12
CA CYS A 418 -20.20 -6.95 7.28
C CYS A 418 -21.67 -7.18 6.92
N HIS A 419 -22.57 -7.00 7.89
CA HIS A 419 -24.01 -7.05 7.65
C HIS A 419 -24.60 -5.63 7.57
N SER A 420 -25.53 -5.43 6.64
CA SER A 420 -26.23 -4.18 6.36
C SER A 420 -26.93 -3.55 7.58
N SER A 421 -27.29 -4.34 8.59
CA SER A 421 -27.88 -3.82 9.85
C SER A 421 -26.95 -2.89 10.63
N LEU A 422 -25.65 -2.82 10.29
CA LEU A 422 -24.71 -1.87 10.89
C LEU A 422 -24.95 -0.42 10.46
N PHE A 423 -25.67 -0.20 9.36
CA PHE A 423 -25.99 1.12 8.82
C PHE A 423 -27.47 1.42 9.11
N LYS A 424 -27.74 2.45 9.94
CA LYS A 424 -29.09 2.76 10.42
C LYS A 424 -29.72 3.93 9.66
N LYS A 425 -28.92 4.91 9.24
CA LYS A 425 -29.37 6.11 8.53
C LYS A 425 -28.46 6.45 7.35
N ALA A 426 -29.03 7.11 6.35
CA ALA A 426 -28.23 7.67 5.27
C ALA A 426 -27.14 8.61 5.81
N GLY A 427 -25.93 8.49 5.27
CA GLY A 427 -24.73 9.14 5.75
C GLY A 427 -23.95 8.34 6.80
N ASP A 428 -24.50 7.25 7.35
CA ASP A 428 -23.72 6.36 8.21
C ASP A 428 -22.57 5.75 7.42
N TYR A 429 -21.37 5.81 7.98
CA TYR A 429 -20.18 5.22 7.38
C TYR A 429 -19.45 4.32 8.38
N ARG A 430 -18.69 3.37 7.84
CA ARG A 430 -17.80 2.48 8.59
C ARG A 430 -16.50 2.32 7.81
N ALA A 431 -15.38 2.44 8.50
CA ALA A 431 -14.06 2.09 7.98
C ALA A 431 -13.80 0.59 8.23
N PHE A 432 -13.15 -0.05 7.28
CA PHE A 432 -12.78 -1.45 7.29
C PHE A 432 -11.33 -1.58 6.81
N HIS A 433 -10.65 -2.59 7.35
CA HIS A 433 -9.33 -2.98 6.93
C HIS A 433 -9.33 -4.50 6.74
N ILE A 434 -9.21 -4.95 5.49
CA ILE A 434 -9.25 -6.38 5.15
C ILE A 434 -8.15 -6.65 4.13
N ALA A 435 -7.23 -7.57 4.44
CA ALA A 435 -6.15 -7.98 3.55
C ALA A 435 -5.32 -6.80 3.01
N ASP A 436 -4.91 -5.89 3.91
CA ASP A 436 -4.19 -4.63 3.64
C ASP A 436 -4.96 -3.57 2.82
N PHE A 437 -6.22 -3.81 2.50
CA PHE A 437 -7.09 -2.81 1.91
C PHE A 437 -7.82 -2.03 2.99
N SER A 438 -7.44 -0.77 3.17
CA SER A 438 -8.18 0.21 3.98
C SER A 438 -9.24 0.88 3.11
N PHE A 439 -10.50 0.74 3.50
CA PHE A 439 -11.62 1.33 2.78
C PHE A 439 -12.77 1.67 3.69
N PHE A 440 -13.76 2.36 3.17
CA PHE A 440 -14.96 2.64 3.92
C PHE A 440 -16.20 2.51 3.07
N VAL A 441 -17.28 2.19 3.78
CA VAL A 441 -18.59 1.96 3.20
C VAL A 441 -19.51 3.01 3.79
N VAL A 442 -20.22 3.74 2.92
CA VAL A 442 -21.15 4.80 3.29
C VAL A 442 -22.55 4.43 2.81
N LEU A 443 -23.56 4.55 3.67
CA LEU A 443 -24.96 4.41 3.29
C LEU A 443 -25.43 5.69 2.57
N GLY A 444 -25.68 5.59 1.27
CA GLY A 444 -26.19 6.68 0.45
C GLY A 444 -27.60 7.10 0.81
N LYS A 445 -28.00 8.30 0.35
CA LYS A 445 -29.36 8.85 0.54
C LYS A 445 -30.46 8.02 -0.14
N ASP A 446 -30.09 7.22 -1.13
CA ASP A 446 -30.96 6.28 -1.84
C ASP A 446 -31.06 4.92 -1.14
N GLY A 447 -30.48 4.77 0.06
CA GLY A 447 -30.45 3.50 0.79
C GLY A 447 -29.48 2.47 0.17
N ARG A 448 -28.71 2.84 -0.85
CA ARG A 448 -27.62 2.02 -1.39
C ARG A 448 -26.33 2.42 -0.74
N LEU A 449 -25.48 1.44 -0.40
CA LEU A 449 -24.14 1.74 0.12
C LEU A 449 -23.31 2.33 -1.03
N ARG A 450 -23.19 3.65 -1.10
CA ARG A 450 -22.45 4.37 -2.14
C ARG A 450 -21.93 5.72 -1.66
N LYS A 451 -20.79 6.02 -2.30
CA LYS A 451 -20.13 7.27 -2.60
C LYS A 451 -19.45 8.02 -1.45
N LEU A 452 -18.15 8.09 -1.71
CA LEU A 452 -17.09 8.73 -1.01
C LEU A 452 -17.04 10.24 -1.37
N ILE A 453 -16.68 11.07 -0.39
CA ILE A 453 -16.77 12.55 -0.44
C ILE A 453 -15.82 13.14 -1.49
N LYS A 454 -16.22 14.26 -2.10
CA LYS A 454 -15.49 15.01 -3.12
C LYS A 454 -14.14 15.51 -2.58
N ALA A 455 -13.03 15.30 -3.31
CA ALA A 455 -11.79 16.03 -3.08
C ALA A 455 -12.02 17.50 -3.45
N PRO A 456 -12.03 18.43 -2.47
CA PRO A 456 -12.35 19.83 -2.74
C PRO A 456 -11.15 20.55 -3.37
N LYS A 457 -11.42 21.60 -4.16
CA LYS A 457 -10.43 22.48 -4.81
C LYS A 457 -9.72 21.90 -6.04
N PHE A 458 -10.10 20.71 -6.51
CA PHE A 458 -9.60 20.12 -7.76
C PHE A 458 -10.48 20.43 -8.98
N GLU A 459 -11.67 21.00 -8.77
CA GLU A 459 -12.64 21.31 -9.84
C GLU A 459 -12.11 22.35 -10.82
N ASP A 460 -11.25 23.24 -10.35
CA ASP A 460 -10.66 24.33 -11.13
C ASP A 460 -9.25 23.98 -11.68
N ASN A 461 -8.73 22.78 -11.38
CA ASN A 461 -7.39 22.38 -11.83
C ASN A 461 -7.42 21.96 -13.31
N GLN A 462 -6.63 22.66 -14.14
CA GLN A 462 -6.62 22.43 -15.58
C GLN A 462 -6.10 21.02 -15.91
N GLY A 463 -6.84 20.27 -16.74
CA GLY A 463 -6.49 18.89 -17.10
C GLY A 463 -6.88 17.84 -16.06
N PHE A 464 -7.52 18.23 -14.94
CA PHE A 464 -8.08 17.28 -13.98
C PHE A 464 -9.37 16.65 -14.52
N SER A 465 -9.30 15.36 -14.84
CA SER A 465 -10.46 14.56 -15.25
C SER A 465 -11.10 13.90 -14.03
N ARG A 466 -12.32 14.32 -13.68
CA ARG A 466 -13.02 13.80 -12.50
C ARG A 466 -13.32 12.30 -12.61
N SER A 467 -13.60 11.78 -13.80
CA SER A 467 -13.84 10.35 -14.03
C SER A 467 -12.58 9.51 -13.78
N GLU A 468 -11.40 10.10 -13.97
CA GLU A 468 -10.12 9.42 -13.78
C GLU A 468 -9.61 9.55 -12.34
N ASN A 469 -9.89 10.67 -11.65
CA ASN A 469 -9.23 11.03 -10.39
C ASN A 469 -10.17 11.12 -9.15
N ASN A 470 -11.42 10.66 -9.24
CA ASN A 470 -12.25 10.50 -8.03
C ASN A 470 -11.72 9.34 -7.17
N LEU A 471 -12.05 9.38 -5.86
CA LEU A 471 -11.86 8.24 -4.96
C LEU A 471 -12.49 6.97 -5.55
N PHE A 472 -11.72 5.88 -5.51
CA PHE A 472 -12.01 4.67 -6.26
C PHE A 472 -13.26 3.97 -5.70
N GLU A 473 -14.23 3.70 -6.58
CA GLU A 473 -15.38 2.88 -6.23
C GLU A 473 -14.93 1.42 -6.15
N ILE A 474 -15.03 0.85 -4.96
CA ILE A 474 -14.84 -0.58 -4.73
C ILE A 474 -16.14 -1.28 -5.13
N ARG A 475 -16.00 -2.39 -5.85
CA ARG A 475 -17.17 -3.17 -6.28
C ARG A 475 -17.80 -3.79 -5.04
N THR A 476 -19.09 -3.55 -4.85
CA THR A 476 -19.84 -4.05 -3.70
C THR A 476 -21.16 -4.67 -4.13
N PHE A 477 -21.59 -5.72 -3.43
CA PHE A 477 -22.95 -6.22 -3.53
C PHE A 477 -23.48 -6.62 -2.14
N ILE A 478 -24.79 -6.56 -1.98
CA ILE A 478 -25.49 -7.06 -0.80
C ILE A 478 -26.34 -8.25 -1.24
N ASP A 479 -26.22 -9.38 -0.55
CA ASP A 479 -27.04 -10.55 -0.83
C ASP A 479 -28.50 -10.39 -0.32
N SER A 480 -29.35 -11.38 -0.59
CA SER A 480 -30.74 -11.38 -0.13
C SER A 480 -30.89 -11.44 1.41
N SER A 481 -29.81 -11.77 2.11
CA SER A 481 -29.77 -12.01 3.55
C SER A 481 -29.24 -10.79 4.31
N GLY A 482 -28.71 -9.79 3.59
CA GLY A 482 -28.22 -8.54 4.12
C GLY A 482 -26.72 -8.50 4.34
N PHE A 483 -25.96 -9.52 3.91
CA PHE A 483 -24.49 -9.52 3.98
C PHE A 483 -23.89 -8.71 2.85
N LEU A 484 -22.95 -7.83 3.20
CA LEU A 484 -22.19 -6.98 2.29
C LEU A 484 -20.89 -7.66 1.91
N TYR A 485 -20.61 -7.64 0.61
CA TYR A 485 -19.38 -8.14 0.03
C TYR A 485 -18.66 -7.05 -0.75
N ALA A 486 -17.33 -7.10 -0.74
CA ALA A 486 -16.46 -6.22 -1.52
C ALA A 486 -15.51 -7.06 -2.39
N ASN A 487 -15.22 -6.56 -3.59
CA ASN A 487 -14.19 -7.10 -4.46
C ASN A 487 -13.31 -5.95 -4.96
N PHE A 488 -12.00 -6.13 -4.82
CA PHE A 488 -11.01 -5.10 -5.14
C PHE A 488 -10.49 -5.20 -6.58
N ASP A 489 -10.81 -6.27 -7.32
CA ASP A 489 -10.39 -6.44 -8.70
C ASP A 489 -11.17 -5.51 -9.64
N ILE A 490 -10.42 -4.61 -10.24
CA ILE A 490 -10.89 -3.58 -11.15
C ILE A 490 -11.21 -4.14 -12.54
N TYR A 491 -10.50 -5.19 -12.96
CA TYR A 491 -10.58 -5.74 -14.32
C TYR A 491 -11.47 -6.98 -14.42
N GLY A 492 -11.82 -7.59 -13.28
CA GLY A 492 -12.70 -8.75 -13.22
C GLY A 492 -14.11 -8.45 -13.74
N SER A 493 -14.70 -9.37 -14.49
CA SER A 493 -16.10 -9.26 -14.93
C SER A 493 -17.08 -9.22 -13.76
N ASP A 494 -18.27 -8.62 -13.93
CA ASP A 494 -19.41 -8.69 -12.98
C ASP A 494 -20.00 -10.09 -12.81
N GLY A 495 -19.37 -11.11 -13.42
CA GLY A 495 -19.67 -12.51 -13.23
C GLY A 495 -19.49 -12.90 -11.77
N LEU A 496 -20.57 -12.76 -11.00
CA LEU A 496 -20.79 -13.51 -9.77
C LEU A 496 -20.67 -15.01 -10.11
N THR A 497 -19.51 -15.61 -9.94
CA THR A 497 -19.45 -16.96 -9.40
C THR A 497 -19.42 -16.87 -7.89
N ILE A 498 -20.44 -16.26 -7.30
CA ILE A 498 -20.79 -16.55 -5.92
C ILE A 498 -21.14 -18.04 -5.90
N ARG A 499 -20.30 -18.87 -5.27
CA ARG A 499 -20.68 -20.25 -4.97
C ARG A 499 -21.70 -20.35 -3.85
N VAL A 500 -22.04 -19.26 -3.17
CA VAL A 500 -22.89 -19.31 -1.96
C VAL A 500 -23.95 -18.23 -1.97
N GLY A 501 -25.08 -18.55 -2.60
CA GLY A 501 -26.36 -18.03 -2.12
C GLY A 501 -26.90 -19.06 -1.14
N VAL A 502 -26.66 -18.91 0.17
CA VAL A 502 -27.57 -19.53 1.14
C VAL A 502 -28.83 -18.67 1.06
N PRO A 503 -29.99 -19.19 0.61
CA PRO A 503 -31.20 -18.39 0.60
C PRO A 503 -31.72 -18.25 2.03
N ILE A 504 -31.06 -17.43 2.85
CA ILE A 504 -31.55 -17.10 4.19
C ILE A 504 -32.72 -16.15 3.97
N ARG A 505 -33.94 -16.68 4.03
CA ARG A 505 -35.19 -15.91 3.98
C ARG A 505 -35.49 -15.18 5.30
N ALA A 506 -34.58 -15.24 6.26
CA ALA A 506 -34.74 -14.63 7.59
C ALA A 506 -34.01 -13.29 7.65
N ARG A 507 -34.65 -12.29 8.25
CA ARG A 507 -34.04 -10.99 8.52
C ARG A 507 -33.10 -11.11 9.71
N LEU A 508 -31.79 -11.04 9.46
CA LEU A 508 -30.78 -11.13 10.51
C LEU A 508 -30.55 -9.78 11.18
N THR A 509 -30.40 -9.79 12.50
CA THR A 509 -30.01 -8.61 13.29
C THR A 509 -28.73 -8.93 14.03
N LEU A 510 -27.74 -8.04 13.95
CA LEU A 510 -26.49 -8.17 14.69
C LEU A 510 -26.76 -8.07 16.19
N VAL A 511 -26.31 -9.08 16.94
CA VAL A 511 -26.38 -9.13 18.40
C VAL A 511 -25.08 -8.55 18.98
N GLU A 512 -23.95 -9.12 18.58
CA GLU A 512 -22.63 -8.74 19.09
C GLU A 512 -21.53 -9.07 18.08
N SER A 513 -20.43 -8.31 18.12
CA SER A 513 -19.23 -8.55 17.32
C SER A 513 -17.98 -8.35 18.18
N TRP A 514 -16.97 -9.19 17.98
CA TRP A 514 -15.68 -9.10 18.67
C TRP A 514 -14.54 -9.60 17.78
N SER A 515 -13.31 -9.35 18.20
CA SER A 515 -12.09 -9.79 17.51
C SER A 515 -11.12 -10.45 18.48
N LEU A 516 -10.31 -11.39 17.97
CA LEU A 516 -9.24 -12.08 18.68
C LEU A 516 -7.97 -12.08 17.82
N GLU A 517 -6.81 -11.92 18.42
CA GLU A 517 -5.53 -12.13 17.73
C GLU A 517 -5.17 -13.61 17.74
N ALA A 518 -4.58 -14.09 16.65
CA ALA A 518 -4.18 -15.48 16.51
C ALA A 518 -2.82 -15.59 15.80
N ASN A 519 -1.96 -16.46 16.33
CA ASN A 519 -0.63 -16.73 15.80
C ASN A 519 -0.62 -17.94 14.85
N PHE A 520 -1.43 -17.87 13.80
CA PHE A 520 -1.39 -18.83 12.71
C PHE A 520 -1.62 -18.19 11.33
N ASN A 521 -1.15 -18.88 10.29
CA ASN A 521 -1.41 -18.51 8.90
C ASN A 521 -2.92 -18.67 8.56
N TRP A 522 -3.48 -17.70 7.86
CA TRP A 522 -4.91 -17.66 7.53
C TRP A 522 -5.43 -18.92 6.84
N LYS A 523 -4.63 -19.51 5.94
CA LYS A 523 -4.97 -20.73 5.18
C LYS A 523 -5.20 -21.94 6.06
N PHE A 524 -4.65 -21.94 7.27
CA PHE A 524 -4.77 -23.02 8.25
C PHE A 524 -6.14 -23.04 8.94
N ALA A 525 -6.81 -21.89 9.03
CA ALA A 525 -8.08 -21.72 9.74
C ALA A 525 -9.31 -21.56 8.82
N VAL A 526 -9.09 -21.59 7.50
CA VAL A 526 -10.14 -21.54 6.48
C VAL A 526 -10.81 -22.90 6.18
N PRO A 527 -10.15 -24.08 6.28
CA PRO A 527 -10.81 -25.36 6.01
C PRO A 527 -12.08 -25.57 6.87
N SER A 528 -13.07 -26.29 6.33
CA SER A 528 -14.32 -26.57 7.04
C SER A 528 -14.05 -27.31 8.36
N GLY A 529 -14.75 -26.91 9.41
CA GLY A 529 -14.62 -27.52 10.73
C GLY A 529 -13.42 -27.04 11.57
N ALA A 530 -12.68 -26.02 11.12
CA ALA A 530 -11.62 -25.38 11.91
C ALA A 530 -12.15 -24.75 13.21
N PHE A 531 -13.34 -24.16 13.16
CA PHE A 531 -14.05 -23.63 14.33
C PHE A 531 -15.23 -24.54 14.67
N ARG A 532 -15.21 -25.18 15.84
CA ARG A 532 -16.31 -26.03 16.32
C ARG A 532 -17.01 -25.38 17.49
N VAL A 533 -18.10 -24.69 17.21
CA VAL A 533 -18.91 -24.01 18.23
C VAL A 533 -20.15 -24.87 18.53
N SER A 534 -20.02 -25.74 19.53
CA SER A 534 -21.08 -26.67 19.95
C SER A 534 -22.20 -25.94 20.69
N SER A 535 -21.90 -24.82 21.36
CA SER A 535 -22.87 -23.97 22.05
C SER A 535 -23.88 -23.32 21.10
N LEU A 536 -23.56 -23.17 19.82
CA LEU A 536 -24.56 -22.79 18.79
C LEU A 536 -25.60 -23.89 18.56
N MET A 537 -25.31 -25.15 18.89
CA MET A 537 -26.18 -26.31 18.64
C MET A 537 -27.04 -26.73 19.83
N TYR A 538 -26.72 -26.27 21.04
CA TYR A 538 -27.38 -26.66 22.30
C TYR A 538 -28.68 -25.88 22.58
N LEU A 539 -29.74 -26.14 21.79
CA LEU A 539 -31.07 -25.65 22.18
C LEU A 539 -32.25 -26.55 21.82
N ASN A 540 -32.05 -27.78 21.32
CA ASN A 540 -33.20 -28.66 21.08
C ASN A 540 -32.86 -30.17 21.08
N LYS A 541 -32.47 -30.70 22.25
CA LYS A 541 -32.48 -32.17 22.48
C LYS A 541 -33.85 -32.80 22.21
N PHE A 542 -34.93 -32.01 22.29
CA PHE A 542 -36.29 -32.45 21.99
C PHE A 542 -36.59 -32.58 20.49
N ALA A 543 -35.94 -31.78 19.63
CA ALA A 543 -36.16 -31.86 18.18
C ALA A 543 -35.41 -33.02 17.54
N GLU A 544 -34.19 -33.34 18.00
CA GLU A 544 -33.45 -34.53 17.54
C GLU A 544 -34.21 -35.82 17.86
N LEU A 545 -34.79 -35.91 19.06
CA LEU A 545 -35.54 -37.08 19.51
C LEU A 545 -36.84 -37.30 18.70
N LEU A 546 -37.50 -36.22 18.28
CA LEU A 546 -38.67 -36.29 17.37
C LEU A 546 -38.28 -36.59 15.92
N THR A 547 -37.07 -36.21 15.49
CA THR A 547 -36.57 -36.47 14.14
C THR A 547 -36.08 -37.91 13.99
N GLU A 548 -35.51 -38.50 15.05
CA GLU A 548 -35.20 -39.93 15.11
C GLU A 548 -36.46 -40.79 15.24
N ALA A 549 -37.48 -40.33 15.98
CA ALA A 549 -38.72 -41.08 16.20
C ALA A 549 -39.67 -41.09 14.98
N SER A 550 -39.54 -40.17 14.03
CA SER A 550 -40.51 -40.02 12.94
C SER A 550 -40.16 -40.78 11.66
N GLY A 551 -38.92 -41.24 11.45
CA GLY A 551 -38.53 -42.17 10.36
C GLY A 551 -38.93 -41.79 8.92
N LEU A 552 -39.52 -40.61 8.69
CA LEU A 552 -40.26 -40.25 7.48
C LEU A 552 -39.70 -38.99 6.79
N PHE A 553 -38.65 -38.38 7.33
CA PHE A 553 -37.98 -37.22 6.72
C PHE A 553 -36.44 -37.38 6.78
N GLU A 554 -35.92 -38.38 6.08
CA GLU A 554 -34.49 -38.44 5.72
C GLU A 554 -34.12 -37.51 4.56
N SER A 555 -35.09 -36.78 4.01
CA SER A 555 -34.88 -35.88 2.89
C SER A 555 -34.61 -34.44 3.36
N TRP A 556 -33.32 -34.06 3.29
CA TRP A 556 -32.79 -32.69 3.36
C TRP A 556 -32.51 -32.10 4.76
N ARG A 557 -31.35 -32.46 5.35
CA ARG A 557 -30.72 -31.69 6.43
C ARG A 557 -29.93 -30.52 5.84
N TRP A 558 -30.22 -29.30 6.27
CA TRP A 558 -29.45 -28.12 5.87
C TRP A 558 -28.04 -28.18 6.47
N PRO A 559 -26.99 -27.78 5.73
CA PRO A 559 -25.64 -27.68 6.28
C PRO A 559 -25.60 -26.76 7.51
N THR A 560 -24.75 -27.09 8.48
CA THR A 560 -24.52 -26.27 9.69
C THR A 560 -23.43 -25.23 9.49
N GLU A 561 -22.60 -25.37 8.45
CA GLU A 561 -21.52 -24.46 8.07
C GLU A 561 -21.60 -24.16 6.57
N PHE A 562 -21.36 -22.89 6.22
CA PHE A 562 -21.36 -22.40 4.85
C PHE A 562 -20.12 -21.51 4.62
N GLU A 563 -19.54 -21.58 3.42
CA GLU A 563 -18.46 -20.69 3.01
C GLU A 563 -19.03 -19.39 2.43
N LEU A 564 -19.01 -18.27 3.16
CA LEU A 564 -19.48 -17.00 2.60
C LEU A 564 -18.46 -16.38 1.66
N SER A 565 -17.18 -16.48 2.02
CA SER A 565 -16.05 -16.02 1.23
C SER A 565 -14.82 -16.88 1.58
N PRO A 566 -13.70 -16.78 0.84
CA PRO A 566 -12.49 -17.52 1.16
C PRO A 566 -12.00 -17.28 2.60
N LEU A 567 -12.30 -16.12 3.19
CA LEU A 567 -11.90 -15.76 4.54
C LEU A 567 -13.01 -15.95 5.59
N THR A 568 -14.26 -16.21 5.16
CA THR A 568 -15.42 -16.16 6.06
C THR A 568 -16.23 -17.45 6.02
N ARG A 569 -16.46 -18.01 7.20
CA ARG A 569 -17.40 -19.11 7.44
C ARG A 569 -18.64 -18.58 8.14
N LEU A 570 -19.80 -19.09 7.76
CA LEU A 570 -21.08 -18.85 8.40
C LEU A 570 -21.58 -20.15 9.03
N MET A 571 -21.77 -20.12 10.33
CA MET A 571 -22.29 -21.24 11.11
C MET A 571 -23.72 -20.95 11.55
N ARG A 572 -24.56 -21.98 11.59
CA ARG A 572 -25.97 -21.89 11.98
C ARG A 572 -26.27 -22.80 13.17
N SER A 573 -27.15 -22.34 14.07
CA SER A 573 -27.77 -23.21 15.05
C SER A 573 -28.66 -24.27 14.40
N SER A 574 -28.86 -25.40 15.10
CA SER A 574 -29.84 -26.43 14.73
C SER A 574 -31.24 -25.84 14.59
N SER A 575 -31.62 -24.91 15.47
CA SER A 575 -32.89 -24.17 15.41
C SER A 575 -33.02 -23.22 14.22
N GLY A 576 -31.91 -22.80 13.58
CA GLY A 576 -31.90 -21.79 12.51
C GLY A 576 -32.12 -20.36 12.98
N GLU A 577 -32.20 -20.14 14.29
CA GLU A 577 -32.46 -18.83 14.86
C GLU A 577 -31.20 -17.99 15.05
N HIS A 578 -30.08 -18.63 15.36
CA HIS A 578 -28.78 -18.01 15.66
C HIS A 578 -27.77 -18.33 14.56
N TRP A 579 -26.97 -17.33 14.22
CA TRP A 579 -25.97 -17.39 13.16
C TRP A 579 -24.66 -16.77 13.65
N LEU A 580 -23.54 -17.35 13.29
CA LEU A 580 -22.20 -16.85 13.62
C LEU A 580 -21.39 -16.75 12.34
N THR A 581 -20.85 -15.57 12.06
CA THR A 581 -19.78 -15.44 11.07
C THR A 581 -18.43 -15.48 11.78
N VAL A 582 -17.51 -16.29 11.28
CA VAL A 582 -16.09 -16.27 11.66
C VAL A 582 -15.29 -15.87 10.42
N THR A 583 -14.63 -14.71 10.49
CA THR A 583 -13.77 -14.20 9.42
C THR A 583 -12.33 -14.21 9.88
N VAL A 584 -11.46 -14.89 9.12
CA VAL A 584 -10.03 -14.95 9.35
C VAL A 584 -9.36 -13.88 8.52
N ILE A 585 -8.96 -12.77 9.15
CA ILE A 585 -8.31 -11.64 8.49
C ILE A 585 -6.79 -11.84 8.58
N PRO A 586 -6.09 -12.04 7.46
CA PRO A 586 -4.64 -12.19 7.46
C PRO A 586 -3.96 -10.87 7.84
N VAL A 587 -2.97 -10.94 8.75
CA VAL A 587 -2.13 -9.80 9.16
C VAL A 587 -0.68 -10.03 8.73
N SER A 588 -0.19 -11.26 8.83
CA SER A 588 1.10 -11.68 8.29
C SER A 588 1.08 -13.15 7.90
N GLU A 589 2.21 -13.65 7.39
CA GLU A 589 2.41 -15.07 7.09
C GLU A 589 2.27 -15.98 8.33
N LEU A 590 2.39 -15.42 9.55
CA LEU A 590 2.29 -16.15 10.82
C LEU A 590 1.15 -15.65 11.73
N LYS A 591 0.45 -14.58 11.38
CA LYS A 591 -0.55 -13.95 12.25
C LYS A 591 -1.84 -13.63 11.51
N SER A 592 -2.96 -13.85 12.18
CA SER A 592 -4.31 -13.55 11.69
C SER A 592 -5.16 -12.94 12.80
N THR A 593 -6.11 -12.10 12.45
CA THR A 593 -7.16 -11.62 13.35
C THR A 593 -8.46 -12.37 13.06
N ILE A 594 -9.08 -12.93 14.09
CA ILE A 594 -10.34 -13.66 13.98
C ILE A 594 -11.47 -12.70 14.36
N GLN A 595 -12.25 -12.29 13.38
CA GLN A 595 -13.43 -11.45 13.58
C GLN A 595 -14.69 -12.31 13.64
N CYS A 596 -15.41 -12.21 14.75
CA CYS A 596 -16.63 -12.96 14.98
C CYS A 596 -17.83 -12.02 15.12
N SER A 597 -18.95 -12.38 14.50
CA SER A 597 -20.21 -11.65 14.63
C SER A 597 -21.39 -12.61 14.77
N VAL A 598 -22.20 -12.40 15.81
CA VAL A 598 -23.38 -13.21 16.10
C VAL A 598 -24.62 -12.46 15.65
N TYR A 599 -25.48 -13.14 14.92
CA TYR A 599 -26.75 -12.63 14.43
C TYR A 599 -27.91 -13.49 14.91
N CYS A 600 -29.07 -12.86 15.07
CA CYS A 600 -30.30 -13.56 15.37
C CYS A 600 -31.42 -13.15 14.41
N SER A 601 -32.26 -14.13 14.05
CA SER A 601 -33.44 -13.93 13.21
C SER A 601 -34.67 -13.43 13.98
N ARG A 602 -34.68 -13.57 15.32
CA ARG A 602 -35.73 -13.08 16.23
C ARG A 602 -35.08 -12.46 17.47
N LEU A 603 -35.65 -11.37 17.99
CA LEU A 603 -35.16 -10.74 19.23
C LEU A 603 -35.46 -11.67 20.42
N ASP A 604 -34.45 -12.43 20.86
CA ASP A 604 -34.49 -13.23 22.11
C ASP A 604 -33.66 -12.53 23.20
N PRO A 605 -34.26 -12.14 24.35
CA PRO A 605 -33.55 -11.60 25.50
C PRO A 605 -32.46 -12.53 26.07
N LYS A 606 -32.53 -13.84 25.81
CA LYS A 606 -31.53 -14.84 26.26
C LYS A 606 -30.31 -14.94 25.35
N ALA A 607 -30.33 -14.31 24.17
CA ALA A 607 -29.23 -14.35 23.20
C ALA A 607 -27.90 -13.83 23.80
N ALA A 608 -27.95 -12.84 24.69
CA ALA A 608 -26.76 -12.27 25.34
C ALA A 608 -26.00 -13.30 26.22
N LEU A 609 -26.73 -14.22 26.88
CA LEU A 609 -26.10 -15.25 27.72
C LEU A 609 -25.38 -16.32 26.89
N GLN A 610 -25.78 -16.50 25.63
CA GLN A 610 -25.21 -17.48 24.70
C GLN A 610 -23.94 -16.97 24.02
N VAL A 611 -23.80 -15.66 23.81
CA VAL A 611 -22.60 -15.09 23.19
C VAL A 611 -21.35 -15.35 24.03
N THR A 612 -21.44 -15.32 25.36
CA THR A 612 -20.29 -15.60 26.25
C THR A 612 -19.77 -17.03 26.07
N ALA A 613 -20.66 -18.03 25.96
CA ALA A 613 -20.26 -19.41 25.72
C ALA A 613 -19.62 -19.58 24.32
N VAL A 614 -20.20 -18.94 23.30
CA VAL A 614 -19.64 -18.92 21.94
C VAL A 614 -18.24 -18.30 21.93
N LYS A 615 -18.03 -17.18 22.64
CA LYS A 615 -16.71 -16.54 22.76
C LYS A 615 -15.68 -17.49 23.35
N GLN A 616 -16.03 -18.22 24.41
CA GLN A 616 -15.12 -19.18 25.04
C GLN A 616 -14.75 -20.34 24.10
N GLU A 617 -15.73 -20.93 23.40
CA GLU A 617 -15.46 -22.02 22.45
C GLU A 617 -14.62 -21.59 21.25
N VAL A 618 -14.82 -20.35 20.78
CA VAL A 618 -13.97 -19.77 19.73
C VAL A 618 -12.54 -19.57 20.24
N ASP A 619 -12.36 -19.02 21.44
CA ASP A 619 -11.04 -18.85 22.07
C ASP A 619 -10.30 -20.18 22.24
N GLU A 620 -11.00 -21.22 22.71
CA GLU A 620 -10.44 -22.58 22.82
C GLU A 620 -10.06 -23.16 21.45
N SER A 621 -10.87 -22.92 20.41
CA SER A 621 -10.58 -23.33 19.03
C SER A 621 -9.35 -22.60 18.49
N VAL A 622 -9.21 -21.29 18.73
CA VAL A 622 -8.05 -20.49 18.33
C VAL A 622 -6.78 -21.04 18.98
N LYS A 623 -6.77 -21.27 20.30
CA LYS A 623 -5.61 -21.83 21.02
C LYS A 623 -5.20 -23.19 20.47
N LYS A 624 -6.16 -24.05 20.15
CA LYS A 624 -5.88 -25.37 19.55
C LYS A 624 -5.26 -25.25 18.15
N LEU A 625 -5.76 -24.31 17.34
CA LEU A 625 -5.21 -24.04 16.02
C LEU A 625 -3.80 -23.47 16.10
N GLU A 626 -3.51 -22.54 17.03
CA GLU A 626 -2.16 -22.02 17.25
C GLU A 626 -1.17 -23.13 17.62
N MET A 627 -1.53 -24.01 18.55
CA MET A 627 -0.68 -25.16 18.92
C MET A 627 -0.42 -26.09 17.73
N SER A 628 -1.44 -26.36 16.92
CA SER A 628 -1.33 -27.24 15.75
C SER A 628 -0.49 -26.59 14.64
N PHE A 629 -0.68 -25.28 14.43
CA PHE A 629 0.09 -24.50 13.47
C PHE A 629 1.55 -24.39 13.86
N ALA A 630 1.88 -24.22 15.15
CA ALA A 630 3.25 -24.19 15.62
C ALA A 630 4.00 -25.49 15.22
N ALA A 631 3.36 -26.65 15.36
CA ALA A 631 3.95 -27.92 14.93
C ALA A 631 4.14 -27.99 13.40
N VAL A 632 3.12 -27.59 12.64
CA VAL A 632 3.09 -27.65 11.17
C VAL A 632 4.05 -26.64 10.52
N SER A 633 4.20 -25.45 11.10
CA SER A 633 5.11 -24.41 10.62
C SER A 633 6.58 -24.84 10.66
N ILE A 634 6.94 -25.76 11.57
CA ILE A 634 8.28 -26.33 11.70
C ILE A 634 8.44 -27.54 10.78
N SER A 635 7.44 -28.42 10.70
CA SER A 635 7.54 -29.63 9.89
C SER A 635 7.39 -29.38 8.38
N GLY A 636 6.69 -28.30 7.99
CA GLY A 636 6.32 -28.01 6.61
C GLY A 636 5.22 -28.92 6.06
N GLU A 637 4.62 -29.77 6.89
CA GLU A 637 3.56 -30.68 6.47
C GLU A 637 2.29 -29.91 6.04
N ILE A 638 1.49 -30.50 5.16
CA ILE A 638 0.21 -29.91 4.74
C ILE A 638 -0.88 -30.93 5.07
N PRO A 639 -1.44 -30.89 6.30
CA PRO A 639 -2.33 -31.94 6.81
C PRO A 639 -3.58 -32.18 5.95
N ASP A 640 -4.04 -31.15 5.22
CA ASP A 640 -5.18 -31.21 4.31
C ASP A 640 -4.81 -30.61 2.94
N ALA A 641 -3.85 -31.24 2.26
CA ALA A 641 -3.36 -30.79 0.95
C ALA A 641 -4.48 -30.63 -0.09
N ALA A 642 -5.46 -31.54 -0.09
CA ALA A 642 -6.59 -31.51 -1.02
C ALA A 642 -7.43 -30.23 -0.89
N SER A 643 -7.67 -29.74 0.34
CA SER A 643 -8.38 -28.47 0.55
C SER A 643 -7.62 -27.24 0.02
N GLN A 644 -6.29 -27.34 -0.10
CA GLN A 644 -5.41 -26.24 -0.47
C GLN A 644 -5.08 -26.20 -1.97
N GLU A 645 -5.37 -27.26 -2.71
CA GLU A 645 -5.11 -27.34 -4.16
C GLU A 645 -5.77 -26.21 -4.98
N PRO A 646 -7.04 -25.83 -4.74
CA PRO A 646 -7.66 -24.73 -5.49
C PRO A 646 -6.92 -23.40 -5.27
N LEU A 647 -6.49 -23.16 -4.03
CA LEU A 647 -5.72 -21.98 -3.67
C LEU A 647 -4.36 -21.95 -4.35
N LEU A 648 -3.65 -23.09 -4.35
CA LEU A 648 -2.37 -23.24 -5.05
C LEU A 648 -2.49 -23.03 -6.57
N ALA A 649 -3.59 -23.47 -7.18
CA ALA A 649 -3.86 -23.27 -8.60
C ALA A 649 -3.99 -21.78 -8.96
N GLU A 650 -4.75 -21.00 -8.17
CA GLU A 650 -4.90 -19.56 -8.35
C GLU A 650 -3.57 -18.81 -8.20
N ILE A 651 -2.79 -19.16 -7.17
CA ILE A 651 -1.45 -18.58 -6.94
C ILE A 651 -0.51 -18.89 -8.11
N LYS A 652 -0.48 -20.13 -8.60
CA LYS A 652 0.34 -20.53 -9.75
C LYS A 652 -0.10 -19.81 -11.03
N ALA A 653 -1.41 -19.63 -11.24
CA ALA A 653 -1.93 -18.89 -12.39
C ALA A 653 -1.51 -17.42 -12.34
N HIS A 654 -1.63 -16.76 -11.18
CA HIS A 654 -1.19 -15.38 -10.99
C HIS A 654 0.32 -15.23 -11.15
N SER A 655 1.13 -16.13 -10.58
CA SER A 655 2.59 -16.09 -10.74
C SER A 655 3.03 -16.21 -12.20
N ARG A 656 2.32 -17.00 -13.02
CA ARG A 656 2.57 -17.07 -14.48
C ARG A 656 2.25 -15.75 -15.17
N LEU A 657 1.16 -15.08 -14.76
CA LEU A 657 0.79 -13.77 -15.28
C LEU A 657 1.86 -12.71 -14.97
N GLU A 658 2.35 -12.66 -13.72
CA GLU A 658 3.43 -11.73 -13.33
C GLU A 658 4.70 -11.94 -14.16
N ARG A 659 5.08 -13.20 -14.44
CA ARG A 659 6.21 -13.53 -15.32
C ARG A 659 6.00 -13.07 -16.76
N LEU A 660 4.79 -13.20 -17.29
CA LEU A 660 4.46 -12.74 -18.65
C LEU A 660 4.47 -11.21 -18.75
N MET A 661 4.06 -10.52 -17.69
CA MET A 661 4.04 -9.05 -17.62
C MET A 661 5.40 -8.44 -17.25
N GLY A 662 6.36 -9.25 -16.79
CA GLY A 662 7.70 -8.78 -16.41
C GLY A 662 7.75 -8.01 -15.09
N GLY A 663 6.79 -8.26 -14.19
CA GLY A 663 6.69 -7.58 -12.90
C GLY A 663 5.45 -8.01 -12.09
N GLU A 664 5.36 -7.52 -10.85
CA GLU A 664 4.21 -7.80 -9.98
C GLU A 664 2.91 -7.25 -10.58
N VAL A 665 1.82 -8.00 -10.46
CA VAL A 665 0.51 -7.60 -10.97
C VAL A 665 -0.41 -7.37 -9.78
N HIS A 666 -0.93 -6.15 -9.67
CA HIS A 666 -1.79 -5.74 -8.56
C HIS A 666 -3.21 -5.50 -9.09
N PRO A 667 -4.14 -6.46 -8.98
CA PRO A 667 -5.48 -6.36 -9.57
C PRO A 667 -6.33 -5.23 -9.00
N ALA A 668 -6.02 -4.82 -7.77
CA ALA A 668 -6.63 -3.70 -7.07
C ALA A 668 -5.99 -2.33 -7.41
N SER A 669 -4.95 -2.31 -8.24
CA SER A 669 -4.23 -1.09 -8.61
C SER A 669 -4.89 -0.38 -9.79
N ARG A 670 -5.30 0.88 -9.61
CA ARG A 670 -5.64 1.77 -10.74
C ARG A 670 -4.44 2.65 -11.09
N MET A 671 -4.27 2.92 -12.39
CA MET A 671 -3.31 3.87 -13.00
C MET A 671 -1.89 3.40 -13.33
N ARG A 672 -1.46 2.18 -12.98
CA ARG A 672 -0.09 1.69 -13.29
C ARG A 672 0.35 1.88 -14.75
N ASP A 673 -0.54 1.66 -15.71
CA ASP A 673 -0.16 1.65 -17.14
C ASP A 673 -0.19 3.02 -17.84
N THR A 674 -0.55 4.10 -17.14
CA THR A 674 -0.92 5.35 -17.83
C THR A 674 0.18 6.41 -17.93
N SER A 675 1.17 6.44 -17.03
CA SER A 675 2.24 7.45 -17.11
C SER A 675 3.59 6.88 -17.54
N GLN A 676 4.30 7.68 -18.34
CA GLN A 676 5.68 7.40 -18.70
C GLN A 676 6.60 7.40 -17.47
N ALA A 677 6.25 8.15 -16.42
CA ALA A 677 7.02 8.24 -15.19
C ALA A 677 7.03 6.91 -14.43
N CYS A 678 5.88 6.26 -14.28
CA CYS A 678 5.79 4.93 -13.65
C CYS A 678 6.63 3.89 -14.42
N LYS A 679 6.50 3.83 -15.75
CA LYS A 679 7.26 2.88 -16.58
C LYS A 679 8.76 3.02 -16.40
N VAL A 680 9.27 4.25 -16.48
CA VAL A 680 10.71 4.52 -16.31
C VAL A 680 11.17 4.21 -14.89
N ALA A 681 10.36 4.50 -13.86
CA ALA A 681 10.70 4.15 -12.48
C ALA A 681 10.77 2.63 -12.29
N ASP A 682 9.83 1.88 -12.86
CA ASP A 682 9.81 0.43 -12.80
C ASP A 682 10.96 -0.21 -13.59
N ASP A 683 11.28 0.34 -14.77
CA ASP A 683 12.45 -0.09 -15.55
C ASP A 683 13.76 0.19 -14.79
N LEU A 684 13.90 1.37 -14.18
CA LEU A 684 15.06 1.72 -13.36
C LEU A 684 15.16 0.82 -12.11
N CYS A 685 14.05 0.52 -11.43
CA CYS A 685 14.02 -0.47 -10.35
C CYS A 685 14.58 -1.80 -10.84
N ARG A 686 14.07 -2.32 -11.96
CA ARG A 686 14.48 -3.60 -12.53
C ARG A 686 15.96 -3.61 -12.89
N GLU A 687 16.47 -2.55 -13.52
CA GLU A 687 17.89 -2.41 -13.86
C GLU A 687 18.78 -2.41 -12.60
N LEU A 688 18.37 -1.70 -11.55
CA LEU A 688 19.11 -1.64 -10.30
C LEU A 688 19.06 -2.98 -9.53
N GLU A 689 17.95 -3.72 -9.60
CA GLU A 689 17.83 -5.07 -9.04
C GLU A 689 18.72 -6.08 -9.76
N VAL A 690 18.68 -6.09 -11.10
CA VAL A 690 19.56 -6.94 -11.91
C VAL A 690 21.03 -6.64 -11.62
N ALA A 691 21.40 -5.35 -11.55
CA ALA A 691 22.77 -4.95 -11.22
C ALA A 691 23.18 -5.34 -9.79
N ALA A 692 22.23 -5.45 -8.84
CA ALA A 692 22.49 -5.93 -7.49
C ALA A 692 22.67 -7.46 -7.46
N ASP A 693 21.83 -8.20 -8.19
CA ASP A 693 21.89 -9.66 -8.29
C ASP A 693 23.13 -10.14 -9.04
N GLU A 694 23.52 -9.47 -10.14
CA GLU A 694 24.74 -9.79 -10.90
C GLU A 694 26.02 -9.52 -10.09
N LYS A 695 25.97 -8.59 -9.15
CA LYS A 695 27.09 -8.27 -8.27
C LYS A 695 27.15 -9.12 -7.02
N ALA A 696 26.19 -10.00 -6.73
CA ALA A 696 26.26 -10.89 -5.57
C ALA A 696 27.14 -12.12 -5.90
N PRO A 697 28.42 -12.18 -5.53
CA PRO A 697 29.18 -13.41 -5.69
C PRO A 697 28.81 -14.31 -4.51
N ALA A 698 28.77 -15.62 -4.75
CA ALA A 698 28.80 -16.61 -3.69
C ALA A 698 30.14 -16.53 -2.93
N LEU A 699 30.28 -15.61 -1.97
CA LEU A 699 31.46 -15.52 -1.11
C LEU A 699 31.07 -15.16 0.32
N SER A 700 31.02 -16.20 1.14
CA SER A 700 31.24 -16.13 2.57
C SER A 700 32.62 -15.54 2.86
N GLY A 701 32.67 -14.39 3.55
CA GLY A 701 33.85 -13.90 4.25
C GLY A 701 34.46 -12.62 3.68
N LEU A 702 34.44 -11.57 4.53
CA LEU A 702 35.32 -10.39 4.55
C LEU A 702 35.29 -9.47 3.30
N ASP A 703 34.48 -8.42 3.32
CA ASP A 703 34.83 -7.11 3.90
C ASP A 703 33.72 -6.11 3.57
N GLY A 704 33.18 -5.49 4.61
CA GLY A 704 32.25 -4.38 4.49
C GLY A 704 33.01 -3.12 4.08
N LEU A 705 32.54 -2.49 3.00
CA LEU A 705 32.81 -1.12 2.49
C LEU A 705 33.25 -1.13 1.02
N ALA A 706 32.35 -1.54 0.13
CA ALA A 706 32.29 -1.10 -1.27
C ALA A 706 30.95 -1.51 -1.91
N TRP A 707 29.91 -0.69 -1.72
CA TRP A 707 28.64 -0.76 -2.46
C TRP A 707 28.11 0.65 -2.77
#